data_AF-A0AAD6AQ75-F1
#
_entry.id   AF-A0AAD6AQ75-F1
#
_cell.length_a   1.000
_cell.length_b   1.000
_cell.length_c   1.000
_cell.angle_alpha   90.00
_cell.angle_beta   90.00
_cell.angle_gamma   90.00
#
_symmetry.space_group_name_H-M   'P 1'
#
loop_
_entity.id
_entity.type
_entity.pdbx_description
1 polymer ?
#
loop_
_entity_poly.entity_id
_entity_poly.type
_entity_poly.pdbx_seq_one_letter_code
_entity_poly.pdbx_strand_id
1 'polypeptide(L)'
;MLRLGNILLWMAAAILLCQARPNVKLNSQSSSGLRSDCAANVMRLSLDKALAVGNQLEVEAINGTKHILLTPSMAAQCGYSMESDPWGNTRIYTSLMGCFVDNKDDATFNVGLRLQMYGENPSDVVSHDVSQTCSYTRWASREILCDRNYMEVSHHMANLDAEAKGQTRDGKDEKLNANLEASGASQGIWKMTFYTPEPVAMVLQEAEQAGYAAKTTSSRLVMRSPYNTAETYSEDVAGVPMEVFRVSAYYMAPQGLNVMNLAAACPKGGVLFTEDMISWHVPRRVTPLLDGRITVSEMHMGINGQRLDRSQMAARGYTLSTTDFHIVVEIPVGSPDGYFKSHAPDYQYHITYFVEPMLEVLWREDDTQDDTRYKVLFPIMTPLMPQSPQIQDDTVPETRVFSVLLGTFLHDVELRNITFSTGVLTVEESNAKGFTVQEHSLANGSKSFSLQVPFDADVVLKHNPERLVTSYFLPLIFGLIVLPEETPFALPVDLQASLQDIVLPIMAGTCDQNQFYISVKFGSHGSNFKAIVGPRELTAEMAEDYNFYENGTHLSLILPYTAKDAVFELLTAESVKSRIDLLLLDRANDWVLADLYLACYFPLKATECHPNGTMTAVAVKVESTRNLKPSQLTLKDQSCTPQFSDDRFAYFSFSVDTCGTTRTFFDDYMMYENEIRLSYNNNKGAANTSPVDPDYRQTISCFYVVNETQTVAFSAKPRTYEPAAEIGTGQLMVQMRLAQDPSYELFYQAEDYPVVKYLQQPLYFEVELMHSTDPHLELIAENCWATLYEDRTSLPSWDIIVDSCENRNDSYATIFHPVVSDSRVVPSHIKRFSVKMFTFTKDDEVLKDQIYVHCDAVICDTSSQADGSCRGQCVHPPGQSYSRPAGVKKERRSTDSTRQRQISSGAIILSNL
;
A
#
# COMPACT_ATOMS: atom_id res chain seq x y z
N MET A 1 -68.53 30.60 -51.02
CA MET A 1 -69.18 31.84 -51.51
C MET A 1 -68.72 32.97 -50.58
N LEU A 2 -67.87 33.88 -51.07
CA LEU A 2 -68.18 35.31 -51.32
C LEU A 2 -68.68 36.04 -50.06
N ARG A 3 -68.12 37.15 -49.56
CA ARG A 3 -67.18 38.19 -50.04
C ARG A 3 -66.70 38.95 -48.79
N LEU A 4 -65.42 39.29 -48.62
CA LEU A 4 -64.68 40.42 -49.24
C LEU A 4 -65.33 41.80 -49.05
N GLY A 5 -64.74 42.60 -48.17
CA GLY A 5 -64.92 44.06 -48.12
C GLY A 5 -64.51 44.66 -46.76
N ASN A 6 -63.34 45.32 -46.72
CA ASN A 6 -62.87 46.30 -45.72
C ASN A 6 -61.70 45.95 -44.77
N ILE A 7 -60.58 45.42 -45.30
CA ILE A 7 -59.26 45.66 -44.68
C ILE A 7 -58.23 45.94 -45.78
N LEU A 8 -58.46 47.00 -46.56
CA LEU A 8 -57.54 47.43 -47.63
C LEU A 8 -57.41 48.95 -47.75
N LEU A 9 -57.79 49.72 -46.71
CA LEU A 9 -57.81 51.18 -46.76
C LEU A 9 -56.91 51.91 -45.74
N TRP A 10 -55.99 51.20 -45.07
CA TRP A 10 -54.98 51.83 -44.19
C TRP A 10 -53.52 51.54 -44.59
N MET A 11 -53.29 51.10 -45.83
CA MET A 11 -51.94 50.83 -46.38
C MET A 11 -51.64 51.56 -47.71
N ALA A 12 -52.41 52.58 -48.06
CA ALA A 12 -52.29 53.28 -49.36
C ALA A 12 -52.01 54.80 -49.27
N ALA A 13 -51.65 55.34 -48.10
CA ALA A 13 -51.44 56.79 -47.92
C ALA A 13 -49.97 57.23 -47.70
N ALA A 14 -48.98 56.38 -47.96
CA ALA A 14 -47.56 56.74 -47.77
C ALA A 14 -46.64 56.43 -48.96
N ILE A 15 -47.17 56.37 -50.19
CA ILE A 15 -46.39 56.03 -51.40
C ILE A 15 -46.17 57.22 -52.37
N LEU A 16 -46.62 58.45 -52.07
CA LEU A 16 -46.54 59.55 -53.05
C LEU A 16 -45.75 60.81 -52.67
N LEU A 17 -44.92 60.79 -51.63
CA LEU A 17 -43.99 61.90 -51.34
C LEU A 17 -42.64 61.36 -50.86
N CYS A 18 -41.74 61.06 -51.81
CA CYS A 18 -40.28 61.17 -51.69
C CYS A 18 -39.59 60.64 -52.97
N GLN A 19 -39.66 61.41 -54.05
CA GLN A 19 -38.69 61.30 -55.14
C GLN A 19 -37.76 62.51 -55.10
N ALA A 20 -36.58 62.31 -54.53
CA ALA A 20 -35.31 62.97 -54.88
C ALA A 20 -34.18 62.30 -54.08
N ARG A 21 -33.64 61.20 -54.60
CA ARG A 21 -32.35 60.63 -54.16
C ARG A 21 -31.26 61.07 -55.15
N PRO A 22 -30.10 61.55 -54.70
CA PRO A 22 -28.83 61.25 -55.35
C PRO A 22 -28.26 59.95 -54.75
N ASN A 23 -27.60 59.18 -55.62
CA ASN A 23 -27.03 57.86 -55.36
C ASN A 23 -26.11 57.80 -54.12
N VAL A 24 -26.50 57.01 -53.12
CA VAL A 24 -25.57 56.41 -52.15
C VAL A 24 -25.17 55.06 -52.71
N LYS A 25 -23.92 54.93 -53.15
CA LYS A 25 -23.30 53.64 -53.45
C LYS A 25 -23.28 52.82 -52.16
N LEU A 26 -24.00 51.70 -52.20
CA LEU A 26 -24.00 50.66 -51.18
C LEU A 26 -22.57 50.06 -51.12
N ASN A 27 -21.89 50.18 -49.98
CA ASN A 27 -20.59 49.54 -49.77
C ASN A 27 -20.74 48.01 -49.79
N SER A 28 -19.88 47.37 -50.57
CA SER A 28 -19.82 45.95 -50.83
C SER A 28 -19.23 45.16 -49.66
N GLN A 29 -19.88 44.04 -49.32
CA GLN A 29 -19.36 42.83 -48.67
C GLN A 29 -18.67 42.97 -47.29
N SER A 30 -19.46 42.82 -46.22
CA SER A 30 -18.94 42.31 -44.94
C SER A 30 -18.76 40.79 -45.05
N SER A 31 -17.54 40.30 -45.24
CA SER A 31 -17.21 38.91 -44.89
C SER A 31 -17.38 38.75 -43.37
N SER A 32 -17.92 37.62 -42.93
CA SER A 32 -18.51 37.43 -41.59
C SER A 32 -17.56 37.47 -40.38
N GLY A 33 -16.34 37.99 -40.52
CA GLY A 33 -15.33 38.06 -39.44
C GLY A 33 -14.32 39.21 -39.57
N LEU A 34 -14.48 40.12 -40.55
CA LEU A 34 -13.64 41.31 -40.71
C LEU A 34 -14.44 42.56 -40.39
N ARG A 35 -13.90 43.44 -39.54
CA ARG A 35 -14.53 44.72 -39.19
C ARG A 35 -13.52 45.85 -39.17
N SER A 36 -13.77 46.89 -39.95
CA SER A 36 -13.02 48.14 -39.91
C SER A 36 -13.82 49.27 -39.26
N ASP A 37 -13.16 50.12 -38.49
CA ASP A 37 -13.73 51.35 -37.93
C ASP A 37 -12.69 52.46 -37.78
N CYS A 38 -13.15 53.71 -37.73
CA CYS A 38 -12.29 54.89 -37.61
C CYS A 38 -12.36 55.41 -36.17
N ALA A 39 -11.28 55.25 -35.43
CA ALA A 39 -11.14 55.59 -34.02
C ALA A 39 -10.35 56.90 -33.86
N ALA A 40 -10.98 58.02 -34.29
CA ALA A 40 -10.37 59.34 -34.40
C ALA A 40 -9.22 59.38 -35.43
N ASN A 41 -8.01 59.73 -35.00
CA ASN A 41 -6.81 59.83 -35.85
C ASN A 41 -6.16 58.47 -36.21
N VAL A 42 -6.82 57.36 -35.89
CA VAL A 42 -6.37 55.99 -36.20
C VAL A 42 -7.53 55.19 -36.81
N MET A 43 -7.25 54.38 -37.82
CA MET A 43 -8.16 53.36 -38.35
C MET A 43 -7.82 52.02 -37.69
N ARG A 44 -8.85 51.30 -37.24
CA ARG A 44 -8.75 49.98 -36.63
C ARG A 44 -9.40 48.93 -37.52
N LEU A 45 -8.71 47.83 -37.74
CA LEU A 45 -9.22 46.63 -38.39
C LEU A 45 -9.16 45.47 -37.40
N SER A 46 -10.28 44.79 -37.20
CA SER A 46 -10.41 43.60 -36.36
C SER A 46 -10.68 42.37 -37.23
N LEU A 47 -9.94 41.31 -36.96
CA LEU A 47 -10.01 40.01 -37.61
C LEU A 47 -10.37 38.96 -36.55
N ASP A 48 -11.47 38.25 -36.76
CA ASP A 48 -11.91 37.14 -35.91
C ASP A 48 -11.03 35.89 -36.14
N LYS A 49 -10.75 35.14 -35.07
CA LYS A 49 -10.04 33.86 -35.10
C LYS A 49 -10.55 32.89 -36.18
N ALA A 50 -11.84 32.92 -36.50
CA ALA A 50 -12.42 32.04 -37.52
C ALA A 50 -11.78 32.21 -38.91
N LEU A 51 -11.10 33.33 -39.14
CA LEU A 51 -10.37 33.61 -40.37
C LEU A 51 -8.86 33.33 -40.25
N ALA A 52 -8.34 33.20 -39.03
CA ALA A 52 -6.90 33.15 -38.72
C ALA A 52 -6.38 31.75 -38.27
N VAL A 53 -7.23 30.71 -38.22
CA VAL A 53 -6.84 29.38 -37.70
C VAL A 53 -5.70 28.78 -38.53
N GLY A 54 -4.55 28.54 -37.89
CA GLY A 54 -3.42 27.76 -38.43
C GLY A 54 -2.47 28.51 -39.37
N ASN A 55 -2.70 29.81 -39.60
CA ASN A 55 -2.14 30.49 -40.76
C ASN A 55 -1.22 31.65 -40.38
N GLN A 56 -0.04 31.73 -41.01
CA GLN A 56 0.78 32.94 -40.98
C GLN A 56 -0.04 34.09 -41.60
N LEU A 57 -0.22 35.19 -40.86
CA LEU A 57 -0.91 36.38 -41.36
C LEU A 57 0.14 37.38 -41.88
N GLU A 58 0.11 37.64 -43.18
CA GLU A 58 0.87 38.71 -43.80
C GLU A 58 -0.06 39.88 -44.16
N VAL A 59 0.35 41.09 -43.78
CA VAL A 59 -0.41 42.31 -44.01
C VAL A 59 0.32 43.15 -45.04
N GLU A 60 -0.34 43.45 -46.14
CA GLU A 60 0.15 44.34 -47.18
C GLU A 60 -0.65 45.64 -47.18
N ALA A 61 0.03 46.79 -47.30
CA ALA A 61 -0.63 48.06 -47.56
C ALA A 61 -0.91 48.22 -49.06
N ILE A 62 -2.09 48.73 -49.41
CA ILE A 62 -2.50 48.99 -50.79
C ILE A 62 -2.17 50.45 -51.13
N ASN A 63 -1.19 50.66 -52.02
CA ASN A 63 -0.82 51.98 -52.52
C ASN A 63 -1.11 52.08 -54.03
N GLY A 64 -2.29 52.58 -54.37
CA GLY A 64 -2.79 52.59 -55.76
C GLY A 64 -3.00 51.15 -56.27
N THR A 65 -2.16 50.71 -57.22
CA THR A 65 -2.18 49.33 -57.75
C THR A 65 -1.09 48.44 -57.17
N LYS A 66 -0.22 48.95 -56.29
CA LYS A 66 0.86 48.19 -55.66
C LYS A 66 0.44 47.67 -54.29
N HIS A 67 0.86 46.45 -53.99
CA HIS A 67 0.75 45.84 -52.66
C HIS A 67 2.14 45.86 -52.01
N ILE A 68 2.23 46.38 -50.79
CA ILE A 68 3.51 46.57 -50.07
C ILE A 68 3.44 45.80 -48.76
N LEU A 69 4.22 44.73 -48.64
CA LEU A 69 4.29 43.91 -47.42
C LEU A 69 4.80 44.72 -46.23
N LEU A 70 4.01 44.81 -45.16
CA LEU A 70 4.35 45.54 -43.94
C LEU A 70 5.21 44.68 -43.01
N THR A 71 6.53 44.73 -43.17
CA THR A 71 7.46 44.15 -42.18
C THR A 71 7.38 44.90 -40.84
N PRO A 72 7.77 44.31 -39.70
CA PRO A 72 7.67 44.99 -38.39
C PRO A 72 8.37 46.35 -38.35
N SER A 73 9.55 46.48 -38.98
CA SER A 73 10.28 47.75 -39.06
C SER A 73 9.57 48.77 -39.93
N MET A 74 9.09 48.36 -41.11
CA MET A 74 8.37 49.26 -42.01
C MET A 74 6.99 49.65 -41.45
N ALA A 75 6.33 48.75 -40.74
CA ALA A 75 5.06 49.02 -40.07
C ALA A 75 5.25 50.16 -39.05
N ALA A 76 6.25 50.08 -38.17
CA ALA A 76 6.55 51.13 -37.19
C ALA A 76 6.92 52.46 -37.87
N GLN A 77 7.79 52.43 -38.90
CA GLN A 77 8.14 53.59 -39.71
C GLN A 77 6.93 54.24 -40.39
N CYS A 78 5.98 53.43 -40.86
CA CYS A 78 4.88 53.90 -41.68
C CYS A 78 3.55 54.10 -40.95
N GLY A 79 3.53 53.99 -39.62
CA GLY A 79 2.34 54.24 -38.81
C GLY A 79 1.35 53.08 -38.81
N TYR A 80 1.85 51.84 -38.82
CA TYR A 80 1.06 50.62 -38.71
C TYR A 80 1.51 49.83 -37.48
N SER A 81 0.54 49.28 -36.76
CA SER A 81 0.78 48.36 -35.64
C SER A 81 -0.21 47.20 -35.69
N MET A 82 0.18 46.07 -35.12
CA MET A 82 -0.64 44.85 -35.09
C MET A 82 -0.48 44.17 -33.75
N GLU A 83 -1.57 43.55 -33.30
CA GLU A 83 -1.65 42.78 -32.07
C GLU A 83 -2.54 41.57 -32.32
N SER A 84 -2.12 40.41 -31.84
CA SER A 84 -2.89 39.17 -31.92
C SER A 84 -3.03 38.56 -30.53
N ASP A 85 -4.24 38.18 -30.17
CA ASP A 85 -4.46 37.39 -28.96
C ASP A 85 -4.07 35.92 -29.19
N PRO A 86 -3.81 35.14 -28.12
CA PRO A 86 -3.43 33.73 -28.24
C PRO A 86 -4.48 32.84 -28.90
N TRP A 87 -5.71 33.31 -29.09
CA TRP A 87 -6.79 32.56 -29.73
C TRP A 87 -6.95 32.89 -31.21
N GLY A 88 -6.10 33.76 -31.75
CA GLY A 88 -6.06 34.12 -33.17
C GLY A 88 -6.88 35.34 -33.55
N ASN A 89 -7.51 36.06 -32.61
CA ASN A 89 -8.13 37.35 -32.96
C ASN A 89 -7.04 38.40 -33.11
N THR A 90 -7.05 39.12 -34.24
CA THR A 90 -6.01 40.10 -34.57
C THR A 90 -6.61 41.49 -34.74
N ARG A 91 -5.93 42.50 -34.22
CA ARG A 91 -6.24 43.92 -34.42
C ARG A 91 -5.07 44.62 -35.10
N ILE A 92 -5.36 45.32 -36.19
CA ILE A 92 -4.41 46.12 -36.94
C ILE A 92 -4.82 47.58 -36.82
N TYR A 93 -3.86 48.44 -36.49
CA TYR A 93 -4.05 49.88 -36.35
C TYR A 93 -3.25 50.61 -37.41
N THR A 94 -3.87 51.60 -38.03
CA THR A 94 -3.26 52.44 -39.05
C THR A 94 -3.43 53.90 -38.64
N SER A 95 -2.32 54.62 -38.42
CA SER A 95 -2.35 56.07 -38.30
C SER A 95 -2.93 56.67 -39.58
N LEU A 96 -3.85 57.63 -39.46
CA LEU A 96 -4.37 58.35 -40.64
C LEU A 96 -3.27 59.13 -41.37
N MET A 97 -2.14 59.38 -40.70
CA MET A 97 -0.95 59.97 -41.29
C MET A 97 0.02 58.91 -41.83
N GLY A 98 -0.35 57.64 -41.98
CA GLY A 98 0.56 56.58 -42.43
C GLY A 98 1.18 56.82 -43.82
N CYS A 99 2.22 56.07 -44.19
CA CYS A 99 2.93 56.23 -45.48
C CYS A 99 2.02 55.96 -46.69
N PHE A 100 1.18 54.93 -46.59
CA PHE A 100 0.38 54.41 -47.70
C PHE A 100 -1.11 54.76 -47.56
N VAL A 101 -1.42 55.76 -46.73
CA VAL A 101 -2.77 56.31 -46.58
C VAL A 101 -2.95 57.44 -47.59
N ASP A 102 -3.98 57.34 -48.43
CA ASP A 102 -4.35 58.42 -49.35
C ASP A 102 -5.04 59.54 -48.56
N ASN A 103 -4.29 60.61 -48.30
CA ASN A 103 -4.71 61.77 -47.53
C ASN A 103 -5.15 62.91 -48.46
N LYS A 104 -6.41 63.33 -48.33
CA LYS A 104 -6.99 64.48 -49.02
C LYS A 104 -7.21 65.62 -48.02
N ASP A 105 -6.37 66.64 -48.16
CA ASP A 105 -6.42 67.92 -47.43
C ASP A 105 -6.49 67.78 -45.90
N ASP A 106 -5.82 66.76 -45.35
CA ASP A 106 -5.84 66.43 -43.92
C ASP A 106 -7.26 66.25 -43.36
N ALA A 107 -8.25 65.92 -44.19
CA ALA A 107 -9.67 65.84 -43.82
C ALA A 107 -10.28 64.47 -44.11
N THR A 108 -9.89 63.85 -45.24
CA THR A 108 -10.40 62.55 -45.68
C THR A 108 -9.24 61.62 -45.98
N PHE A 109 -9.27 60.43 -45.40
CA PHE A 109 -8.18 59.46 -45.43
C PHE A 109 -8.69 58.12 -45.94
N ASN A 110 -8.12 57.61 -47.04
CA ASN A 110 -8.45 56.28 -47.53
C ASN A 110 -7.32 55.31 -47.16
N VAL A 111 -7.66 54.32 -46.35
CA VAL A 111 -6.77 53.24 -45.92
C VAL A 111 -7.13 51.99 -46.71
N GLY A 112 -6.13 51.33 -47.30
CA GLY A 112 -6.28 50.06 -47.99
C GLY A 112 -5.28 49.04 -47.45
N LEU A 113 -5.78 47.89 -47.03
CA LEU A 113 -4.99 46.76 -46.53
C LEU A 113 -5.39 45.49 -47.27
N ARG A 114 -4.42 44.62 -47.53
CA ARG A 114 -4.63 43.25 -48.03
C ARG A 114 -4.07 42.28 -47.00
N LEU A 115 -4.91 41.38 -46.53
CA LEU A 115 -4.54 40.32 -45.60
C LEU A 115 -4.31 39.05 -46.40
N GLN A 116 -3.13 38.44 -46.27
CA GLN A 116 -2.81 37.14 -46.84
C GLN A 116 -2.67 36.13 -45.70
N MET A 117 -3.45 35.04 -45.77
CA MET A 117 -3.51 34.01 -44.74
C MET A 117 -3.12 32.68 -45.39
N TYR A 118 -2.02 32.10 -44.93
CA TYR A 118 -1.44 30.86 -45.49
C TYR A 118 -1.91 29.63 -44.73
N GLY A 119 -2.66 28.73 -45.38
CA GLY A 119 -3.06 27.42 -44.86
C GLY A 119 -1.90 26.54 -44.37
N GLU A 120 -2.21 25.36 -43.82
CA GLU A 120 -1.21 24.32 -43.50
C GLU A 120 -0.35 23.93 -44.73
N ASN A 121 -0.91 24.06 -45.94
CA ASN A 121 -0.18 23.98 -47.19
C ASN A 121 0.13 25.39 -47.73
N PRO A 122 1.38 25.69 -48.13
CA PRO A 122 1.78 27.02 -48.66
C PRO A 122 1.01 27.49 -49.91
N SER A 123 0.32 26.57 -50.59
CA SER A 123 -0.49 26.84 -51.77
C SER A 123 -1.91 27.31 -51.46
N ASP A 124 -2.40 27.10 -50.23
CA ASP A 124 -3.74 27.51 -49.80
C ASP A 124 -3.69 28.92 -49.20
N VAL A 125 -3.56 29.92 -50.06
CA VAL A 125 -3.54 31.34 -49.66
C VAL A 125 -4.93 31.94 -49.81
N VAL A 126 -5.54 32.32 -48.69
CA VAL A 126 -6.78 33.12 -48.69
C VAL A 126 -6.38 34.58 -48.55
N SER A 127 -6.90 35.42 -49.46
CA SER A 127 -6.64 36.87 -49.39
C SER A 127 -7.91 37.70 -49.27
N HIS A 128 -7.86 38.71 -48.39
CA HIS A 128 -8.95 39.65 -48.17
C HIS A 128 -8.44 41.08 -48.30
N ASP A 129 -9.08 41.84 -49.20
CA ASP A 129 -8.82 43.27 -49.34
C ASP A 129 -9.82 44.06 -48.50
N VAL A 130 -9.31 44.98 -47.69
CA VAL A 130 -10.07 45.86 -46.83
C VAL A 130 -9.77 47.30 -47.23
N SER A 131 -10.81 48.07 -47.50
CA SER A 131 -10.69 49.51 -47.72
C SER A 131 -11.63 50.27 -46.81
N GLN A 132 -11.09 51.26 -46.09
CA GLN A 132 -11.82 52.09 -45.16
C GLN A 132 -11.51 53.56 -45.41
N THR A 133 -12.55 54.36 -45.57
CA THR A 133 -12.43 55.82 -45.59
C THR A 133 -12.75 56.38 -44.21
N CYS A 134 -11.84 57.19 -43.66
CA CYS A 134 -11.98 57.90 -42.40
C CYS A 134 -12.06 59.41 -42.65
N SER A 135 -12.95 60.10 -41.94
CA SER A 135 -13.01 61.56 -41.94
C SER A 135 -12.61 62.09 -40.56
N TYR A 136 -11.63 62.99 -40.53
CA TYR A 136 -11.12 63.57 -39.29
C TYR A 136 -10.63 64.99 -39.57
N THR A 137 -11.34 65.98 -39.02
CA THR A 137 -11.13 67.41 -39.32
C THR A 137 -10.79 68.26 -38.08
N ARG A 138 -10.87 67.68 -36.88
CA ARG A 138 -10.64 68.38 -35.61
C ARG A 138 -9.20 68.17 -35.11
N TRP A 139 -8.23 68.56 -35.93
CA TRP A 139 -6.81 68.50 -35.59
C TRP A 139 -6.46 69.54 -34.54
N ALA A 140 -5.68 69.14 -33.54
CA ALA A 140 -5.00 70.10 -32.66
C ALA A 140 -3.75 70.69 -33.35
N SER A 141 -3.23 71.83 -32.85
CA SER A 141 -1.98 72.41 -33.35
C SER A 141 -0.88 71.35 -33.36
N ARG A 142 -0.76 70.57 -32.27
CA ARG A 142 0.15 69.42 -32.13
C ARG A 142 -0.66 68.16 -31.77
N GLU A 143 -0.42 67.04 -32.44
CA GLU A 143 -0.95 65.74 -32.03
C GLU A 143 0.18 64.74 -31.80
N ILE A 144 0.11 64.02 -30.70
CA ILE A 144 1.07 62.99 -30.31
C ILE A 144 0.31 61.68 -30.16
N LEU A 145 0.81 60.63 -30.80
CA LEU A 145 0.29 59.27 -30.72
C LEU A 145 1.39 58.34 -30.23
N CYS A 146 1.16 57.76 -29.05
CA CYS A 146 1.95 56.66 -28.53
C CYS A 146 1.22 55.36 -28.87
N ASP A 147 1.72 54.66 -29.90
CA ASP A 147 1.23 53.34 -30.30
C ASP A 147 2.11 52.25 -29.67
N ARG A 148 1.88 50.99 -30.02
CA ARG A 148 2.59 49.81 -29.48
C ARG A 148 4.06 49.75 -29.88
N ASN A 149 4.36 50.09 -31.13
CA ASN A 149 5.67 49.91 -31.77
C ASN A 149 6.31 51.21 -32.26
N TYR A 150 5.58 52.34 -32.26
CA TYR A 150 6.13 53.66 -32.60
C TYR A 150 5.49 54.80 -31.80
N MET A 151 6.21 55.92 -31.78
CA MET A 151 5.77 57.23 -31.31
C MET A 151 5.64 58.14 -32.53
N GLU A 152 4.54 58.87 -32.64
CA GLU A 152 4.26 59.81 -33.73
C GLU A 152 3.94 61.19 -33.17
N VAL A 153 4.49 62.22 -33.80
CA VAL A 153 4.14 63.61 -33.56
C VAL A 153 3.79 64.28 -34.88
N SER A 154 2.66 64.97 -34.91
CA SER A 154 2.26 65.82 -36.03
C SER A 154 2.05 67.25 -35.54
N HIS A 155 2.52 68.23 -36.28
CA HIS A 155 2.36 69.64 -35.93
C HIS A 155 1.93 70.46 -37.15
N HIS A 156 1.00 71.39 -36.93
CA HIS A 156 0.46 72.27 -37.94
C HIS A 156 1.54 73.22 -38.49
N MET A 157 1.66 73.27 -39.81
CA MET A 157 2.47 74.24 -40.54
C MET A 157 1.60 75.48 -40.78
N ALA A 158 2.01 76.66 -40.30
CA ALA A 158 1.24 77.89 -40.51
C ALA A 158 0.97 78.13 -42.01
N ASN A 159 -0.29 78.47 -42.35
CA ASN A 159 -0.72 78.65 -43.74
C ASN A 159 -0.01 79.82 -44.42
N LEU A 160 0.46 79.55 -45.64
CA LEU A 160 1.23 80.43 -46.53
C LEU A 160 0.45 81.59 -47.17
N ASP A 161 -0.81 81.85 -46.77
CA ASP A 161 -1.69 82.85 -47.42
C ASP A 161 -2.18 84.00 -46.50
N ALA A 162 -1.80 84.04 -45.22
CA ALA A 162 -2.41 84.98 -44.26
C ALA A 162 -1.67 86.32 -44.07
N GLU A 163 -0.42 86.49 -44.51
CA GLU A 163 0.38 87.70 -44.21
C GLU A 163 0.63 88.65 -45.39
N ALA A 164 -0.12 88.55 -46.49
CA ALA A 164 -0.04 89.53 -47.59
C ALA A 164 -0.92 90.79 -47.40
N LYS A 165 -1.47 91.05 -46.20
CA LYS A 165 -2.22 92.27 -45.90
C LYS A 165 -1.91 92.80 -44.50
N GLY A 166 -0.75 93.43 -44.35
CA GLY A 166 -0.42 94.12 -43.10
C GLY A 166 0.89 94.90 -43.15
N GLN A 167 0.78 96.18 -43.53
CA GLN A 167 1.67 97.28 -43.14
C GLN A 167 3.10 97.36 -43.74
N THR A 168 3.16 98.24 -44.73
CA THR A 168 4.24 99.17 -45.02
C THR A 168 4.79 99.89 -43.78
N ARG A 169 6.12 99.81 -43.53
CA ARG A 169 7.04 100.97 -43.51
C ARG A 169 8.46 100.63 -43.02
N ASP A 170 9.40 101.05 -43.86
CA ASP A 170 10.69 101.72 -43.58
C ASP A 170 11.92 100.92 -43.10
N GLY A 171 12.86 100.75 -44.05
CA GLY A 171 14.12 101.49 -43.98
C GLY A 171 15.31 100.87 -43.23
N LYS A 172 16.23 100.31 -44.03
CA LYS A 172 17.66 100.02 -43.78
C LYS A 172 17.99 98.79 -42.93
N ASP A 173 18.39 97.71 -43.59
CA ASP A 173 19.83 97.49 -43.76
C ASP A 173 20.12 96.57 -44.95
N GLU A 174 21.10 97.02 -45.72
CA GLU A 174 21.60 96.42 -46.95
C GLU A 174 22.64 95.32 -46.65
N LYS A 175 22.66 94.33 -47.54
CA LYS A 175 23.82 93.50 -47.94
C LYS A 175 24.21 92.33 -47.04
N LEU A 176 23.68 91.16 -47.41
CA LEU A 176 24.52 90.03 -47.83
C LEU A 176 23.79 89.30 -48.98
N ASN A 177 24.08 89.76 -50.20
CA ASN A 177 23.63 89.11 -51.41
C ASN A 177 24.58 87.96 -51.80
N ALA A 178 23.96 86.98 -52.43
CA ALA A 178 24.49 86.15 -53.50
C ALA A 178 25.38 84.98 -53.11
N ASN A 179 24.77 83.79 -53.02
CA ASN A 179 24.78 82.83 -54.13
C ASN A 179 24.20 81.50 -53.65
N LEU A 180 22.98 81.15 -54.08
CA LEU A 180 22.62 79.77 -54.43
C LEU A 180 21.26 79.75 -55.17
N GLU A 181 21.22 80.27 -56.38
CA GLU A 181 20.25 79.80 -57.38
C GLU A 181 21.01 78.92 -58.37
N ALA A 182 20.92 77.61 -58.19
CA ALA A 182 20.93 76.59 -59.25
C ALA A 182 21.07 75.18 -58.65
N SER A 183 20.01 74.67 -58.02
CA SER A 183 19.60 73.27 -58.14
C SER A 183 18.19 73.17 -57.59
N GLY A 184 17.25 72.67 -58.40
CA GLY A 184 15.83 72.61 -58.06
C GLY A 184 15.56 71.68 -56.88
N ALA A 185 15.65 72.19 -55.66
CA ALA A 185 15.17 71.52 -54.47
C ALA A 185 13.64 71.65 -54.43
N SER A 186 12.98 70.58 -54.84
CA SER A 186 11.57 70.32 -54.57
C SER A 186 11.21 70.66 -53.12
N GLN A 187 10.08 71.32 -52.91
CA GLN A 187 9.45 71.52 -51.59
C GLN A 187 9.57 70.24 -50.74
N GLY A 188 10.15 70.32 -49.54
CA GLY A 188 10.43 69.14 -48.71
C GLY A 188 11.29 69.40 -47.48
N ILE A 189 11.45 68.36 -46.66
CA ILE A 189 12.29 68.36 -45.45
C ILE A 189 13.76 68.34 -45.88
N TRP A 190 14.52 69.36 -45.51
CA TRP A 190 15.92 69.52 -45.88
C TRP A 190 16.86 68.76 -44.94
N LYS A 191 16.63 68.88 -43.63
CA LYS A 191 17.49 68.33 -42.58
C LYS A 191 16.70 68.11 -41.30
N MET A 192 17.11 67.15 -40.49
CA MET A 192 16.61 66.96 -39.13
C MET A 192 17.77 66.90 -38.16
N THR A 193 17.57 67.39 -36.94
CA THR A 193 18.55 67.29 -35.85
C THR A 193 17.86 66.68 -34.65
N PHE A 194 18.22 65.43 -34.34
CA PHE A 194 17.73 64.69 -33.19
C PHE A 194 18.55 65.10 -31.96
N TYR A 195 17.86 65.28 -30.84
CA TYR A 195 18.47 65.68 -29.58
C TYR A 195 18.48 64.50 -28.61
N THR A 196 19.58 63.77 -28.63
CA THR A 196 20.05 62.93 -27.53
C THR A 196 21.18 63.68 -26.81
N PRO A 197 21.88 63.12 -25.78
CA PRO A 197 22.95 63.87 -25.10
C PRO A 197 23.97 64.54 -26.03
N GLU A 198 24.15 64.00 -27.25
CA GLU A 198 24.83 64.66 -28.36
C GLU A 198 23.87 64.87 -29.55
N PRO A 199 23.82 66.07 -30.17
CA PRO A 199 22.90 66.33 -31.27
C PRO A 199 23.34 65.60 -32.55
N VAL A 200 22.45 64.77 -33.11
CA VAL A 200 22.69 63.99 -34.33
C VAL A 200 21.90 64.59 -35.49
N ALA A 201 22.60 64.98 -36.54
CA ALA A 201 22.00 65.56 -37.74
C ALA A 201 21.89 64.52 -38.86
N MET A 202 20.70 64.39 -39.45
CA MET A 202 20.43 63.47 -40.56
C MET A 202 19.63 64.18 -41.66
N VAL A 203 19.90 63.86 -42.92
CA VAL A 203 18.95 64.16 -44.02
C VAL A 203 17.80 63.15 -44.03
N LEU A 204 16.73 63.43 -44.78
CA LEU A 204 15.54 62.56 -44.80
C LEU A 204 15.86 61.09 -45.07
N GLN A 205 16.66 60.82 -46.11
CA GLN A 205 17.03 59.47 -46.50
C GLN A 205 17.86 58.73 -45.45
N GLU A 206 18.76 59.43 -44.74
CA GLU A 206 19.56 58.84 -43.66
C GLU A 206 18.67 58.47 -42.47
N ALA A 207 17.70 59.33 -42.14
CA ALA A 207 16.76 59.04 -41.05
C ALA A 207 15.81 57.88 -41.40
N GLU A 208 15.35 57.78 -42.65
CA GLU A 208 14.58 56.63 -43.14
C GLU A 208 15.37 55.33 -43.06
N GLN A 209 16.65 55.35 -43.43
CA GLN A 209 17.55 54.21 -43.27
C GLN A 209 17.82 53.86 -41.81
N ALA A 210 17.81 54.85 -40.92
CA ALA A 210 18.05 54.69 -39.49
C ALA A 210 16.81 54.22 -38.69
N GLY A 211 15.62 54.11 -39.32
CA GLY A 211 14.42 53.64 -38.61
C GLY A 211 13.31 54.68 -38.46
N TYR A 212 13.56 55.94 -38.79
CA TYR A 212 12.63 57.05 -38.58
C TYR A 212 11.80 57.35 -39.83
N ALA A 213 10.69 58.06 -39.70
CA ALA A 213 9.95 58.55 -40.85
C ALA A 213 9.53 59.99 -40.67
N ALA A 214 9.70 60.79 -41.71
CA ALA A 214 9.29 62.19 -41.71
C ALA A 214 8.53 62.49 -43.00
N LYS A 215 7.41 63.22 -42.89
CA LYS A 215 6.67 63.67 -44.07
C LYS A 215 5.96 64.99 -43.82
N THR A 216 5.75 65.74 -44.89
CA THR A 216 4.85 66.89 -44.91
C THR A 216 3.53 66.52 -45.59
N THR A 217 2.43 67.06 -45.09
CA THR A 217 1.10 67.00 -45.72
C THR A 217 0.71 68.39 -46.22
N SER A 218 -0.55 68.59 -46.62
CA SER A 218 -1.08 69.90 -47.01
C SER A 218 -0.93 70.96 -45.92
N SER A 219 -1.04 70.58 -44.64
CA SER A 219 -1.02 71.52 -43.52
C SER A 219 -0.18 71.08 -42.33
N ARG A 220 0.47 69.91 -42.36
CA ARG A 220 1.19 69.36 -41.18
C ARG A 220 2.54 68.77 -41.51
N LEU A 221 3.45 68.83 -40.55
CA LEU A 221 4.69 68.07 -40.54
C LEU A 221 4.52 66.89 -39.57
N VAL A 222 4.81 65.68 -40.02
CA VAL A 222 4.66 64.44 -39.26
C VAL A 222 6.02 63.77 -39.12
N MET A 223 6.34 63.35 -37.90
CA MET A 223 7.57 62.62 -37.58
C MET A 223 7.25 61.38 -36.75
N ARG A 224 7.93 60.28 -37.05
CA ARG A 224 7.81 59.00 -36.33
C ARG A 224 9.14 58.46 -35.89
N SER A 225 9.12 57.86 -34.71
CA SER A 225 10.22 57.09 -34.14
C SER A 225 9.67 55.76 -33.63
N PRO A 226 10.22 54.61 -34.04
CA PRO A 226 10.06 53.37 -33.29
C PRO A 226 10.55 53.55 -31.85
N TYR A 227 10.07 52.72 -30.92
CA TYR A 227 10.64 52.68 -29.56
C TYR A 227 12.04 52.05 -29.58
N ASN A 228 12.87 52.40 -28.58
CA ASN A 228 14.21 51.83 -28.36
C ASN A 228 15.20 52.06 -29.51
N THR A 229 15.11 53.19 -30.22
CA THR A 229 16.08 53.56 -31.26
C THR A 229 17.23 54.40 -30.68
N ALA A 230 18.34 54.52 -31.42
CA ALA A 230 19.55 55.17 -30.92
C ALA A 230 19.36 56.65 -30.54
N GLU A 231 18.41 57.34 -31.20
CA GLU A 231 18.10 58.75 -31.00
C GLU A 231 16.89 58.99 -30.06
N THR A 232 16.49 57.96 -29.32
CA THR A 232 15.50 58.03 -28.23
C THR A 232 16.19 57.91 -26.86
N TYR A 233 15.58 58.47 -25.81
CA TYR A 233 16.08 58.34 -24.44
C TYR A 233 14.92 58.16 -23.44
N SER A 234 15.22 57.52 -22.31
CA SER A 234 14.28 57.36 -21.22
C SER A 234 14.43 58.50 -20.19
N GLU A 235 13.32 59.11 -19.80
CA GLU A 235 13.25 60.16 -18.77
C GLU A 235 12.18 59.78 -17.73
N ASP A 236 12.52 59.87 -16.44
CA ASP A 236 11.52 59.71 -15.38
C ASP A 236 10.72 61.00 -15.19
N VAL A 237 9.41 60.91 -15.38
CA VAL A 237 8.49 62.04 -15.22
C VAL A 237 7.46 61.66 -14.17
N ALA A 238 7.56 62.29 -12.99
CA ALA A 238 6.69 62.00 -11.84
C ALA A 238 6.67 60.49 -11.45
N GLY A 239 7.82 59.81 -11.51
CA GLY A 239 7.94 58.39 -11.18
C GLY A 239 7.46 57.43 -12.26
N VAL A 240 7.15 57.94 -13.46
CA VAL A 240 6.77 57.12 -14.62
C VAL A 240 7.91 57.19 -15.65
N PRO A 241 8.47 56.04 -16.07
CA PRO A 241 9.48 56.02 -17.12
C PRO A 241 8.84 56.34 -18.48
N MET A 242 9.31 57.40 -19.13
CA MET A 242 8.84 57.87 -20.42
C MET A 242 9.94 57.68 -21.48
N GLU A 243 9.59 57.09 -22.63
CA GLU A 243 10.46 57.14 -23.81
C GLU A 243 10.25 58.48 -24.52
N VAL A 244 11.33 59.19 -24.83
CA VAL A 244 11.29 60.52 -25.43
C VAL A 244 12.14 60.55 -26.69
N PHE A 245 11.61 61.17 -27.74
CA PHE A 245 12.43 61.63 -28.87
C PHE A 245 12.14 63.11 -29.14
N ARG A 246 13.21 63.86 -29.39
CA ARG A 246 13.14 65.29 -29.71
C ARG A 246 13.90 65.56 -31.00
N VAL A 247 13.32 66.35 -31.88
CA VAL A 247 13.89 66.63 -33.20
C VAL A 247 13.51 68.01 -33.71
N SER A 248 14.50 68.71 -34.26
CA SER A 248 14.28 69.94 -35.04
C SER A 248 14.28 69.59 -36.51
N ALA A 249 13.14 69.76 -37.17
CA ALA A 249 13.00 69.53 -38.59
C ALA A 249 13.09 70.85 -39.36
N TYR A 250 14.02 70.91 -40.31
CA TYR A 250 14.27 72.02 -41.19
C TYR A 250 13.57 71.73 -42.52
N TYR A 251 12.58 72.52 -42.91
CA TYR A 251 11.79 72.29 -44.13
C TYR A 251 11.72 73.54 -45.00
N MET A 252 11.70 73.33 -46.31
CA MET A 252 11.62 74.42 -47.29
C MET A 252 10.17 74.81 -47.54
N ALA A 253 9.81 76.03 -47.14
CA ALA A 253 8.54 76.67 -47.47
C ALA A 253 8.75 77.72 -48.58
N PRO A 254 7.69 78.15 -49.29
CA PRO A 254 7.79 79.23 -50.29
C PRO A 254 8.42 80.54 -49.79
N GLN A 255 8.40 80.80 -48.49
CA GLN A 255 8.96 81.99 -47.85
C GLN A 255 10.43 81.81 -47.37
N GLY A 256 11.00 80.61 -47.50
CA GLY A 256 12.36 80.29 -47.06
C GLY A 256 12.46 79.00 -46.23
N LEU A 257 13.61 78.82 -45.57
CA LEU A 257 13.86 77.69 -44.68
C LEU A 257 13.19 77.95 -43.33
N ASN A 258 12.25 77.08 -42.95
CA ASN A 258 11.60 77.11 -41.64
C ASN A 258 12.10 75.98 -40.75
N VAL A 259 12.07 76.20 -39.44
CA VAL A 259 12.44 75.21 -38.42
C VAL A 259 11.24 74.91 -37.56
N MET A 260 10.98 73.63 -37.32
CA MET A 260 9.92 73.17 -36.44
C MET A 260 10.48 72.19 -35.41
N ASN A 261 10.27 72.50 -34.14
CA ASN A 261 10.64 71.61 -33.03
C ASN A 261 9.51 70.61 -32.81
N LEU A 262 9.85 69.33 -32.78
CA LEU A 262 8.93 68.22 -32.60
C LEU A 262 9.44 67.36 -31.44
N ALA A 263 8.52 66.89 -30.61
CA ALA A 263 8.83 65.96 -29.54
C ALA A 263 7.64 65.02 -29.31
N ALA A 264 7.94 63.76 -28.99
CA ALA A 264 6.98 62.83 -28.42
C ALA A 264 7.57 62.24 -27.14
N ALA A 265 6.71 61.99 -26.16
CA ALA A 265 7.07 61.36 -24.89
C ALA A 265 5.98 60.37 -24.53
N CYS A 266 6.30 59.09 -24.42
CA CYS A 266 5.33 58.00 -24.29
C CYS A 266 5.65 57.12 -23.08
N PRO A 267 4.67 56.77 -22.24
CA PRO A 267 4.91 55.98 -21.05
C PRO A 267 5.36 54.55 -21.42
N LYS A 268 6.33 54.02 -20.67
CA LYS A 268 6.74 52.61 -20.72
C LYS A 268 6.34 51.82 -19.48
N GLY A 269 5.68 52.48 -18.53
CA GLY A 269 5.31 51.91 -17.24
C GLY A 269 4.26 52.75 -16.53
N GLY A 270 4.32 52.77 -15.20
CA GLY A 270 3.33 53.45 -14.37
C GLY A 270 2.10 52.60 -14.06
N VAL A 271 2.19 51.27 -14.21
CA VAL A 271 1.10 50.36 -13.86
C VAL A 271 1.35 49.73 -12.49
N LEU A 272 0.33 49.77 -11.64
CA LEU A 272 0.28 49.08 -10.37
C LEU A 272 -0.81 48.01 -10.41
N PHE A 273 -0.52 46.87 -9.79
CA PHE A 273 -1.42 45.73 -9.74
C PHE A 273 -1.82 45.45 -8.30
N THR A 274 -3.12 45.22 -8.12
CA THR A 274 -3.71 44.59 -6.94
C THR A 274 -4.41 43.30 -7.38
N GLU A 275 -4.97 42.52 -6.46
CA GLU A 275 -5.64 41.26 -6.81
C GLU A 275 -6.85 41.46 -7.75
N ASP A 276 -7.55 42.59 -7.62
CA ASP A 276 -8.81 42.88 -8.31
C ASP A 276 -8.75 44.11 -9.24
N MET A 277 -7.68 44.90 -9.19
CA MET A 277 -7.60 46.16 -9.92
C MET A 277 -6.23 46.45 -10.54
N ILE A 278 -6.26 46.95 -11.78
CA ILE A 278 -5.14 47.54 -12.50
C ILE A 278 -5.27 49.06 -12.37
N SER A 279 -4.23 49.73 -11.87
CA SER A 279 -4.14 51.18 -11.82
C SER A 279 -3.01 51.67 -12.71
N TRP A 280 -3.34 52.42 -13.76
CA TRP A 280 -2.38 53.01 -14.69
C TRP A 280 -2.23 54.51 -14.45
N HIS A 281 -1.03 54.91 -14.04
CA HIS A 281 -0.64 56.26 -13.71
C HIS A 281 0.12 56.88 -14.87
N VAL A 282 -0.46 57.93 -15.46
CA VAL A 282 0.17 58.74 -16.51
C VAL A 282 0.49 60.12 -15.95
N PRO A 283 1.68 60.69 -16.18
CA PRO A 283 2.00 62.02 -15.66
C PRO A 283 1.00 63.08 -16.16
N ARG A 284 0.41 63.83 -15.22
CA ARG A 284 -0.51 64.93 -15.54
C ARG A 284 0.21 66.06 -16.28
N ARG A 285 1.50 66.24 -16.01
CA ARG A 285 2.39 67.16 -16.72
C ARG A 285 3.54 66.38 -17.34
N VAL A 286 3.50 66.20 -18.65
CA VAL A 286 4.56 65.52 -19.41
C VAL A 286 5.65 66.55 -19.74
N THR A 287 6.55 66.80 -18.79
CA THR A 287 7.57 67.85 -18.87
C THR A 287 8.40 67.87 -20.17
N PRO A 288 8.72 66.74 -20.84
CA PRO A 288 9.45 66.78 -22.10
C PRO A 288 8.70 67.43 -23.27
N LEU A 289 7.38 67.63 -23.13
CA LEU A 289 6.50 68.19 -24.16
C LEU A 289 6.04 69.62 -23.84
N LEU A 290 6.38 70.14 -22.65
CA LEU A 290 5.79 71.36 -22.11
C LEU A 290 6.87 72.40 -21.82
N ASP A 291 6.72 73.57 -22.44
CA ASP A 291 7.61 74.72 -22.21
C ASP A 291 7.04 75.73 -21.20
N GLY A 292 5.76 75.61 -20.81
CA GLY A 292 5.04 76.60 -20.01
C GLY A 292 3.89 76.06 -19.15
N ARG A 293 2.98 76.96 -18.74
CA ARG A 293 1.74 76.56 -18.03
C ARG A 293 0.70 76.03 -19.03
N ILE A 294 -0.06 75.03 -18.59
CA ILE A 294 -1.09 74.39 -19.41
C ILE A 294 -2.43 74.33 -18.70
N THR A 295 -3.49 74.35 -19.50
CA THR A 295 -4.88 74.09 -19.10
C THR A 295 -5.39 72.85 -19.83
N VAL A 296 -5.86 71.84 -19.07
CA VAL A 296 -6.42 70.62 -19.65
C VAL A 296 -7.89 70.86 -19.98
N SER A 297 -8.25 70.74 -21.26
CA SER A 297 -9.59 71.01 -21.79
C SER A 297 -10.44 69.75 -21.91
N GLU A 298 -9.86 68.66 -22.40
CA GLU A 298 -10.55 67.37 -22.56
C GLU A 298 -9.69 66.24 -21.99
N MET A 299 -10.35 65.25 -21.39
CA MET A 299 -9.72 64.03 -20.90
C MET A 299 -10.67 62.85 -21.11
N HIS A 300 -10.22 61.85 -21.85
CA HIS A 300 -11.01 60.70 -22.25
C HIS A 300 -10.24 59.41 -22.01
N MET A 301 -10.93 58.43 -21.44
CA MET A 301 -10.51 57.04 -21.40
C MET A 301 -11.11 56.29 -22.58
N GLY A 302 -10.40 55.30 -23.08
CA GLY A 302 -10.86 54.37 -24.08
C GLY A 302 -10.29 52.98 -23.87
N ILE A 303 -10.73 52.04 -24.70
CA ILE A 303 -10.14 50.70 -24.81
C ILE A 303 -9.94 50.39 -26.29
N ASN A 304 -8.81 49.76 -26.66
CA ASN A 304 -8.50 49.35 -28.04
C ASN A 304 -8.64 50.51 -29.05
N GLY A 305 -8.22 51.72 -28.67
CA GLY A 305 -8.29 52.94 -29.49
C GLY A 305 -9.64 53.67 -29.53
N GLN A 306 -10.70 53.13 -28.93
CA GLN A 306 -12.05 53.72 -28.95
C GLN A 306 -12.37 54.42 -27.63
N ARG A 307 -12.81 55.69 -27.67
CA ARG A 307 -13.28 56.44 -26.50
C ARG A 307 -14.49 55.76 -25.86
N LEU A 308 -14.52 55.72 -24.53
CA LEU A 308 -15.67 55.28 -23.75
C LEU A 308 -16.48 56.49 -23.25
N ASP A 309 -17.80 56.34 -23.25
CA ASP A 309 -18.67 57.29 -22.58
C ASP A 309 -18.82 56.98 -21.08
N ARG A 310 -19.38 57.92 -20.32
CA ARG A 310 -19.55 57.77 -18.86
C ARG A 310 -20.43 56.57 -18.47
N SER A 311 -21.41 56.22 -19.30
CA SER A 311 -22.33 55.10 -19.01
C SER A 311 -21.63 53.76 -19.22
N GLN A 312 -20.80 53.65 -20.26
CA GLN A 312 -19.96 52.49 -20.53
C GLN A 312 -18.92 52.30 -19.44
N MET A 313 -18.24 53.38 -19.01
CA MET A 313 -17.28 53.32 -17.91
C MET A 313 -17.95 52.86 -16.61
N ALA A 314 -19.09 53.44 -16.24
CA ALA A 314 -19.82 53.07 -15.03
C ALA A 314 -20.32 51.61 -15.06
N ALA A 315 -20.80 51.13 -16.20
CA ALA A 315 -21.26 49.75 -16.37
C ALA A 315 -20.12 48.72 -16.25
N ARG A 316 -18.88 49.13 -16.53
CA ARG A 316 -17.68 48.27 -16.51
C ARG A 316 -16.84 48.46 -15.25
N GLY A 317 -17.19 49.41 -14.39
CA GLY A 317 -16.42 49.75 -13.19
C GLY A 317 -15.11 50.50 -13.47
N TYR A 318 -14.98 51.15 -14.64
CA TYR A 318 -13.78 51.89 -15.00
C TYR A 318 -13.79 53.29 -14.43
N THR A 319 -12.67 53.74 -13.90
CA THR A 319 -12.53 55.10 -13.36
C THR A 319 -11.41 55.85 -14.09
N LEU A 320 -11.64 57.15 -14.24
CA LEU A 320 -10.65 58.10 -14.74
C LEU A 320 -10.62 59.25 -13.75
N SER A 321 -9.52 59.36 -13.03
CA SER A 321 -9.33 60.37 -11.99
C SER A 321 -8.00 61.11 -12.17
N THR A 322 -7.81 62.17 -11.39
CA THR A 322 -6.59 62.97 -11.44
C THR A 322 -6.12 63.27 -10.03
N THR A 323 -4.81 63.18 -9.81
CA THR A 323 -4.11 63.62 -8.61
C THR A 323 -3.32 64.90 -8.92
N ASP A 324 -2.51 65.35 -7.97
CA ASP A 324 -1.60 66.49 -8.18
C ASP A 324 -0.57 66.19 -9.29
N PHE A 325 -0.16 64.93 -9.44
CA PHE A 325 0.93 64.52 -10.33
C PHE A 325 0.50 63.59 -11.48
N HIS A 326 -0.60 62.84 -11.32
CA HIS A 326 -0.98 61.78 -12.27
C HIS A 326 -2.43 61.91 -12.76
N ILE A 327 -2.66 61.43 -13.97
CA ILE A 327 -3.95 60.96 -14.45
C ILE A 327 -3.98 59.46 -14.16
N VAL A 328 -5.01 58.99 -13.48
CA VAL A 328 -5.12 57.60 -13.02
C VAL A 328 -6.29 56.95 -13.71
N VAL A 329 -6.01 55.85 -14.41
CA VAL A 329 -6.98 54.98 -15.06
C VAL A 329 -7.07 53.70 -14.26
N GLU A 330 -8.23 53.38 -13.70
CA GLU A 330 -8.45 52.13 -12.96
C GLU A 330 -9.38 51.19 -13.72
N ILE A 331 -8.95 49.94 -13.84
CA ILE A 331 -9.64 48.87 -14.58
C ILE A 331 -9.68 47.63 -13.69
N PRO A 332 -10.88 47.10 -13.37
CA PRO A 332 -11.00 45.82 -12.68
C PRO A 332 -10.37 44.67 -13.48
N VAL A 333 -9.62 43.81 -12.81
CA VAL A 333 -9.09 42.57 -13.40
C VAL A 333 -10.27 41.67 -13.80
N GLY A 334 -10.25 41.15 -15.03
CA GLY A 334 -11.37 40.35 -15.56
C GLY A 334 -12.53 41.17 -16.16
N SER A 335 -12.35 42.46 -16.40
CA SER A 335 -13.33 43.27 -17.11
C SER A 335 -13.58 42.76 -18.55
N PRO A 336 -14.74 43.08 -19.17
CA PRO A 336 -15.16 42.45 -20.43
C PRO A 336 -14.36 42.90 -21.67
N ASP A 337 -13.54 43.95 -21.57
CA ASP A 337 -12.75 44.45 -22.71
C ASP A 337 -11.34 43.85 -22.80
N GLY A 338 -10.98 43.00 -21.84
CA GLY A 338 -9.75 42.22 -21.84
C GLY A 338 -10.03 40.72 -21.78
N TYR A 339 -9.00 39.95 -21.50
CA TYR A 339 -9.10 38.49 -21.52
C TYR A 339 -8.10 37.81 -20.59
N PHE A 340 -8.44 36.61 -20.12
CA PHE A 340 -7.54 35.79 -19.30
C PHE A 340 -6.82 34.75 -20.15
N LYS A 341 -5.53 34.52 -19.87
CA LYS A 341 -4.72 33.46 -20.48
C LYS A 341 -4.13 32.56 -19.41
N SER A 342 -4.24 31.25 -19.58
CA SER A 342 -3.59 30.25 -18.72
C SER A 342 -2.11 30.13 -19.04
N HIS A 343 -1.33 29.78 -18.01
CA HIS A 343 0.10 29.50 -18.08
C HIS A 343 0.45 28.36 -17.13
N ALA A 344 1.51 27.62 -17.44
CA ALA A 344 2.01 26.53 -16.59
C ALA A 344 3.53 26.66 -16.29
N PRO A 345 4.02 27.81 -15.79
CA PRO A 345 5.43 27.91 -15.38
C PRO A 345 5.71 26.90 -14.25
N ASP A 346 6.84 26.21 -14.33
CA ASP A 346 7.25 25.18 -13.36
C ASP A 346 6.16 24.11 -13.10
N TYR A 347 5.36 23.78 -14.11
CA TYR A 347 4.24 22.82 -14.03
C TYR A 347 3.12 23.21 -13.04
N GLN A 348 2.97 24.50 -12.72
CA GLN A 348 1.92 25.02 -11.84
C GLN A 348 0.95 25.92 -12.59
N TYR A 349 -0.35 25.76 -12.33
CA TYR A 349 -1.39 26.52 -13.02
C TYR A 349 -1.42 27.99 -12.58
N HIS A 350 -1.22 28.89 -13.54
CA HIS A 350 -1.27 30.33 -13.36
C HIS A 350 -2.17 30.96 -14.42
N ILE A 351 -2.67 32.17 -14.15
CA ILE A 351 -3.38 32.97 -15.13
C ILE A 351 -2.81 34.38 -15.19
N THR A 352 -2.97 35.01 -16.35
CA THR A 352 -2.72 36.44 -16.56
C THR A 352 -3.96 37.06 -17.16
N TYR A 353 -4.15 38.36 -16.95
CA TYR A 353 -5.20 39.14 -17.58
C TYR A 353 -4.56 40.21 -18.47
N PHE A 354 -5.05 40.31 -19.70
CA PHE A 354 -4.59 41.27 -20.70
C PHE A 354 -5.69 42.27 -21.02
N VAL A 355 -5.35 43.56 -21.08
CA VAL A 355 -6.26 44.64 -21.49
C VAL A 355 -5.46 45.79 -22.10
N GLU A 356 -6.03 46.47 -23.09
CA GLU A 356 -5.38 47.65 -23.68
C GLU A 356 -6.19 48.94 -23.44
N PRO A 357 -5.92 49.66 -22.35
CA PRO A 357 -6.42 51.01 -22.17
C PRO A 357 -5.87 51.99 -23.21
N MET A 358 -6.71 53.00 -23.46
CA MET A 358 -6.35 54.20 -24.18
C MET A 358 -6.60 55.41 -23.27
N LEU A 359 -5.64 56.33 -23.23
CA LEU A 359 -5.83 57.65 -22.65
C LEU A 359 -5.70 58.70 -23.74
N GLU A 360 -6.62 59.67 -23.77
CA GLU A 360 -6.54 60.81 -24.67
C GLU A 360 -6.79 62.11 -23.91
N VAL A 361 -5.84 63.05 -24.01
CA VAL A 361 -5.87 64.33 -23.31
C VAL A 361 -5.69 65.46 -24.32
N LEU A 362 -6.50 66.51 -24.19
CA LEU A 362 -6.34 67.76 -24.92
C LEU A 362 -5.98 68.85 -23.92
N TRP A 363 -4.84 69.51 -24.11
CA TRP A 363 -4.46 70.68 -23.33
C TRP A 363 -4.09 71.85 -24.22
N ARG A 364 -4.23 73.05 -23.66
CA ARG A 364 -3.83 74.31 -24.26
C ARG A 364 -2.66 74.90 -23.48
N GLU A 365 -1.66 75.37 -24.20
CA GLU A 365 -0.54 76.13 -23.63
C GLU A 365 -0.95 77.60 -23.43
N ASP A 366 -0.73 78.14 -22.23
CA ASP A 366 -1.18 79.49 -21.88
C ASP A 366 -0.45 80.57 -22.71
N ASP A 367 0.83 80.35 -23.00
CA ASP A 367 1.71 81.31 -23.67
C ASP A 367 1.50 81.36 -25.19
N THR A 368 1.37 80.21 -25.85
CA THR A 368 1.25 80.08 -27.32
C THR A 368 -0.20 80.00 -27.80
N GLN A 369 -1.15 79.67 -26.91
CA GLN A 369 -2.53 79.31 -27.23
C GLN A 369 -2.67 78.10 -28.16
N ASP A 370 -1.61 77.30 -28.31
CA ASP A 370 -1.63 76.09 -29.12
C ASP A 370 -2.27 74.92 -28.37
N ASP A 371 -3.15 74.21 -29.08
CA ASP A 371 -3.77 72.99 -28.58
C ASP A 371 -2.86 71.78 -28.86
N THR A 372 -2.63 70.94 -27.86
CA THR A 372 -1.94 69.65 -28.00
C THR A 372 -2.88 68.51 -27.65
N ARG A 373 -3.07 67.57 -28.59
CA ARG A 373 -3.77 66.30 -28.36
C ARG A 373 -2.74 65.20 -28.13
N TYR A 374 -2.89 64.48 -27.04
CA TYR A 374 -1.99 63.41 -26.62
C TYR A 374 -2.79 62.14 -26.44
N LYS A 375 -2.51 61.15 -27.27
CA LYS A 375 -3.20 59.87 -27.30
C LYS A 375 -2.21 58.74 -27.05
N VAL A 376 -2.52 57.91 -26.06
CA VAL A 376 -1.68 56.79 -25.65
C VAL A 376 -2.48 55.51 -25.70
N LEU A 377 -1.99 54.53 -26.44
CA LEU A 377 -2.42 53.14 -26.41
C LEU A 377 -1.40 52.36 -25.59
N PHE A 378 -1.83 51.75 -24.49
CA PHE A 378 -0.90 51.12 -23.55
C PHE A 378 -1.37 49.70 -23.21
N PRO A 379 -0.85 48.65 -23.89
CA PRO A 379 -1.22 47.28 -23.58
C PRO A 379 -0.68 46.88 -22.20
N ILE A 380 -1.56 46.33 -21.35
CA ILE A 380 -1.24 45.92 -19.99
C ILE A 380 -1.51 44.43 -19.85
N MET A 381 -0.50 43.71 -19.34
CA MET A 381 -0.62 42.33 -18.89
C MET A 381 -0.33 42.28 -17.40
N THR A 382 -1.20 41.63 -16.62
CA THR A 382 -0.96 41.42 -15.19
C THR A 382 0.23 40.47 -14.97
N PRO A 383 0.88 40.52 -13.80
CA PRO A 383 1.80 39.46 -13.37
C PRO A 383 1.12 38.08 -13.38
N LEU A 384 1.93 37.02 -13.37
CA LEU A 384 1.45 35.64 -13.24
C LEU A 384 0.75 35.46 -11.88
N MET A 385 -0.55 35.17 -11.91
CA MET A 385 -1.35 34.95 -10.72
C MET A 385 -1.53 33.44 -10.51
N PRO A 386 -0.99 32.84 -9.43
CA PRO A 386 -1.16 31.42 -9.15
C PRO A 386 -2.64 31.11 -8.92
N GLN A 387 -3.10 30.00 -9.49
CA GLN A 387 -4.46 29.52 -9.31
C GLN A 387 -4.44 28.13 -8.67
N SER A 388 -5.30 27.94 -7.67
CA SER A 388 -5.57 26.62 -7.09
C SER A 388 -6.90 26.13 -7.65
N PRO A 389 -6.90 25.19 -8.62
CA PRO A 389 -8.14 24.60 -9.12
C PRO A 389 -8.93 23.98 -7.98
N GLN A 390 -10.25 24.18 -7.95
CA GLN A 390 -11.11 23.53 -6.97
C GLN A 390 -11.25 22.05 -7.32
N ILE A 391 -11.24 21.24 -6.27
CA ILE A 391 -11.48 19.80 -6.33
C ILE A 391 -12.68 19.55 -5.43
N GLN A 392 -13.78 19.06 -6.01
CA GLN A 392 -14.98 18.72 -5.29
C GLN A 392 -15.20 17.21 -5.38
N ASP A 393 -15.13 16.54 -4.23
CA ASP A 393 -15.46 15.12 -4.10
C ASP A 393 -16.97 14.97 -3.88
N ASP A 394 -17.66 14.47 -4.90
CA ASP A 394 -19.09 14.19 -4.93
C ASP A 394 -19.38 12.69 -4.71
N THR A 395 -18.41 11.94 -4.17
CA THR A 395 -18.55 10.50 -3.94
C THR A 395 -19.61 10.22 -2.88
N VAL A 396 -20.60 9.40 -3.26
CA VAL A 396 -21.62 8.87 -2.35
C VAL A 396 -21.32 7.37 -2.16
N PRO A 397 -20.83 6.92 -0.99
CA PRO A 397 -20.39 5.54 -0.80
C PRO A 397 -21.44 4.48 -1.17
N GLU A 398 -22.72 4.75 -0.94
CA GLU A 398 -23.83 3.84 -1.21
C GLU A 398 -24.06 3.60 -2.71
N THR A 399 -23.67 4.54 -3.58
CA THR A 399 -23.77 4.37 -5.04
C THR A 399 -22.61 3.54 -5.60
N ARG A 400 -21.57 3.27 -4.80
CA ARG A 400 -20.36 2.49 -5.15
C ARG A 400 -19.61 3.02 -6.37
N VAL A 401 -19.62 4.34 -6.55
CA VAL A 401 -18.92 5.05 -7.62
C VAL A 401 -18.22 6.25 -7.01
N PHE A 402 -16.90 6.36 -7.23
CA PHE A 402 -16.17 7.60 -6.98
C PHE A 402 -16.60 8.64 -7.98
N SER A 403 -16.89 9.86 -7.51
CA SER A 403 -17.29 10.98 -8.37
C SER A 403 -16.53 12.22 -7.94
N VAL A 404 -15.78 12.82 -8.85
CA VAL A 404 -15.04 14.06 -8.59
C VAL A 404 -15.25 15.07 -9.69
N LEU A 405 -15.38 16.33 -9.32
CA LEU A 405 -15.43 17.48 -10.21
C LEU A 405 -14.18 18.35 -10.01
N LEU A 406 -13.52 18.71 -11.11
CA LEU A 406 -12.29 19.50 -11.16
C LEU A 406 -12.55 20.82 -11.88
N GLY A 407 -12.06 21.91 -11.31
CA GLY A 407 -12.08 23.22 -11.96
C GLY A 407 -12.36 24.36 -11.00
N THR A 408 -12.68 25.55 -11.46
CA THR A 408 -12.86 25.94 -12.86
C THR A 408 -11.54 26.25 -13.55
N PHE A 409 -11.37 25.78 -14.79
CA PHE A 409 -10.26 26.12 -15.68
C PHE A 409 -10.72 27.10 -16.75
N LEU A 410 -9.79 27.87 -17.32
CA LEU A 410 -10.07 28.65 -18.52
C LEU A 410 -10.25 27.72 -19.74
N HIS A 411 -10.86 28.26 -20.79
CA HIS A 411 -11.21 27.49 -22.00
C HIS A 411 -10.01 26.97 -22.80
N ASP A 412 -8.81 27.50 -22.54
CA ASP A 412 -7.53 27.12 -23.14
C ASP A 412 -6.82 25.97 -22.40
N VAL A 413 -7.48 25.36 -21.41
CA VAL A 413 -7.00 24.18 -20.70
C VAL A 413 -7.73 22.94 -21.20
N GLU A 414 -6.98 21.88 -21.50
CA GLU A 414 -7.50 20.58 -21.89
C GLU A 414 -7.01 19.46 -20.98
N LEU A 415 -7.88 18.49 -20.70
CA LEU A 415 -7.51 17.27 -20.00
C LEU A 415 -6.95 16.26 -21.00
N ARG A 416 -5.65 15.92 -20.88
CA ARG A 416 -4.97 15.03 -21.81
C ARG A 416 -5.02 13.57 -21.36
N ASN A 417 -4.73 13.32 -20.09
CA ASN A 417 -4.71 11.97 -19.54
C ASN A 417 -4.96 11.97 -18.02
N ILE A 418 -5.24 10.78 -17.49
CA ILE A 418 -5.41 10.53 -16.06
C ILE A 418 -4.50 9.37 -15.69
N THR A 419 -3.68 9.58 -14.67
CA THR A 419 -2.82 8.54 -14.11
C THR A 419 -3.57 7.83 -12.99
N PHE A 420 -3.69 6.51 -13.14
CA PHE A 420 -4.25 5.59 -12.16
C PHE A 420 -3.14 4.70 -11.57
N SER A 421 -3.48 3.92 -10.53
CA SER A 421 -2.56 2.95 -9.91
C SER A 421 -2.03 1.89 -10.88
N THR A 422 -2.79 1.56 -11.94
CA THR A 422 -2.40 0.55 -12.95
C THR A 422 -1.69 1.14 -14.17
N GLY A 423 -1.62 2.47 -14.31
CA GLY A 423 -0.97 3.15 -15.43
C GLY A 423 -1.66 4.46 -15.85
N VAL A 424 -1.16 5.06 -16.92
CA VAL A 424 -1.72 6.30 -17.50
C VAL A 424 -2.72 5.94 -18.59
N LEU A 425 -3.91 6.54 -18.54
CA LEU A 425 -4.96 6.38 -19.55
C LEU A 425 -5.33 7.73 -20.15
N THR A 426 -5.53 7.78 -21.46
CA THR A 426 -6.17 8.92 -22.13
C THR A 426 -7.64 9.03 -21.74
N VAL A 427 -8.27 10.17 -22.05
CA VAL A 427 -9.72 10.37 -21.84
C VAL A 427 -10.55 9.32 -22.60
N GLU A 428 -10.15 8.98 -23.82
CA GLU A 428 -10.83 7.97 -24.65
C GLU A 428 -10.68 6.56 -24.07
N GLU A 429 -9.46 6.17 -23.67
CA GLU A 429 -9.20 4.87 -23.03
C GLU A 429 -9.92 4.72 -21.69
N SER A 430 -10.01 5.81 -20.91
CA SER A 430 -10.74 5.84 -19.64
C SER A 430 -12.23 5.54 -19.87
N ASN A 431 -12.85 6.23 -20.83
CA ASN A 431 -14.25 5.99 -21.22
C ASN A 431 -14.45 4.57 -21.77
N ALA A 432 -13.52 4.03 -22.56
CA ALA A 432 -13.57 2.67 -23.08
C ALA A 432 -13.49 1.59 -21.97
N LYS A 433 -12.80 1.89 -20.86
CA LYS A 433 -12.77 1.03 -19.65
C LYS A 433 -14.00 1.20 -18.74
N GLY A 434 -14.93 2.08 -19.08
CA GLY A 434 -16.13 2.36 -18.28
C GLY A 434 -15.95 3.44 -17.22
N PHE A 435 -14.84 4.17 -17.22
CA PHE A 435 -14.64 5.35 -16.37
C PHE A 435 -15.21 6.58 -17.10
N THR A 436 -16.27 7.17 -16.57
CA THR A 436 -16.97 8.25 -17.27
C THR A 436 -16.24 9.57 -17.04
N VAL A 437 -15.62 10.09 -18.09
CA VAL A 437 -14.95 11.40 -18.10
C VAL A 437 -15.76 12.37 -18.94
N GLN A 438 -16.17 13.50 -18.36
CA GLN A 438 -16.94 14.53 -19.07
C GLN A 438 -16.35 15.92 -18.87
N GLU A 439 -16.32 16.70 -19.94
CA GLU A 439 -16.06 18.14 -19.89
C GLU A 439 -17.39 18.89 -19.79
N HIS A 440 -17.48 19.82 -18.84
CA HIS A 440 -18.62 20.69 -18.63
C HIS A 440 -18.22 22.13 -18.92
N SER A 441 -18.92 22.76 -19.87
CA SER A 441 -18.76 24.19 -20.15
C SER A 441 -19.72 25.00 -19.28
N LEU A 442 -19.18 25.92 -18.49
CA LEU A 442 -19.94 26.79 -17.60
C LEU A 442 -20.39 28.06 -18.34
N ALA A 443 -21.47 28.69 -17.87
CA ALA A 443 -22.05 29.87 -18.52
C ALA A 443 -21.09 31.09 -18.59
N ASN A 444 -20.08 31.13 -17.73
CA ASN A 444 -19.01 32.13 -17.71
C ASN A 444 -17.88 31.84 -18.73
N GLY A 445 -17.99 30.78 -19.54
CA GLY A 445 -16.97 30.35 -20.50
C GLY A 445 -15.81 29.55 -19.91
N SER A 446 -15.82 29.28 -18.60
CA SER A 446 -14.87 28.38 -17.96
C SER A 446 -15.25 26.92 -18.15
N LYS A 447 -14.29 26.02 -17.95
CA LYS A 447 -14.45 24.58 -18.08
C LYS A 447 -14.27 23.89 -16.74
N SER A 448 -14.94 22.76 -16.57
CA SER A 448 -14.69 21.82 -15.48
C SER A 448 -14.72 20.39 -16.01
N PHE A 449 -14.01 19.49 -15.36
CA PHE A 449 -13.95 18.08 -15.75
C PHE A 449 -14.51 17.23 -14.63
N SER A 450 -15.40 16.29 -14.95
CA SER A 450 -15.88 15.29 -14.00
C SER A 450 -15.36 13.91 -14.34
N LEU A 451 -14.99 13.14 -13.33
CA LEU A 451 -14.60 11.73 -13.45
C LEU A 451 -15.49 10.89 -12.55
N GLN A 452 -16.03 9.79 -13.09
CA GLN A 452 -16.72 8.76 -12.32
C GLN A 452 -16.07 7.39 -12.51
N VAL A 453 -15.74 6.72 -11.40
CA VAL A 453 -15.06 5.41 -11.39
C VAL A 453 -15.78 4.45 -10.43
N PRO A 454 -16.30 3.31 -10.91
CA PRO A 454 -16.90 2.28 -10.06
C PRO A 454 -15.94 1.66 -9.04
N PHE A 455 -16.42 1.30 -7.85
CA PHE A 455 -15.59 0.68 -6.79
C PHE A 455 -15.11 -0.74 -7.12
N ASP A 456 -15.70 -1.42 -8.10
CA ASP A 456 -15.29 -2.74 -8.59
C ASP A 456 -14.20 -2.68 -9.67
N ALA A 457 -13.82 -1.48 -10.13
CA ALA A 457 -12.74 -1.29 -11.08
C ALA A 457 -11.38 -1.75 -10.53
N ASP A 458 -10.51 -2.23 -11.43
CA ASP A 458 -9.16 -2.72 -11.14
C ASP A 458 -8.21 -1.62 -10.61
N VAL A 459 -8.49 -0.36 -10.94
CA VAL A 459 -7.73 0.82 -10.48
C VAL A 459 -8.00 1.21 -9.02
N VAL A 460 -9.12 0.74 -8.45
CA VAL A 460 -9.53 1.07 -7.08
C VAL A 460 -8.88 0.11 -6.09
N LEU A 461 -8.08 0.67 -5.17
CA LEU A 461 -7.43 -0.08 -4.11
C LEU A 461 -8.40 -0.29 -2.95
N LYS A 462 -8.31 -1.44 -2.28
CA LYS A 462 -9.22 -1.82 -1.20
C LYS A 462 -8.40 -2.31 -0.01
N HIS A 463 -8.76 -1.86 1.19
CA HIS A 463 -8.29 -2.46 2.42
C HIS A 463 -9.40 -2.48 3.47
N ASN A 464 -9.28 -3.35 4.46
CA ASN A 464 -10.30 -3.51 5.51
C ASN A 464 -9.76 -2.90 6.82
N PRO A 465 -10.07 -1.64 7.14
CA PRO A 465 -9.64 -1.04 8.42
C PRO A 465 -10.36 -1.66 9.63
N GLU A 466 -11.55 -2.22 9.42
CA GLU A 466 -12.35 -2.86 10.46
C GLU A 466 -12.95 -4.19 9.95
N ARG A 467 -13.45 -5.01 10.86
CA ARG A 467 -14.00 -6.35 10.56
C ARG A 467 -15.11 -6.34 9.49
N LEU A 468 -15.92 -5.28 9.45
CA LEU A 468 -17.10 -5.18 8.58
C LEU A 468 -17.02 -4.07 7.54
N VAL A 469 -15.94 -3.28 7.55
CA VAL A 469 -15.81 -2.08 6.73
C VAL A 469 -14.72 -2.31 5.68
N THR A 470 -15.07 -2.09 4.42
CA THR A 470 -14.11 -1.96 3.32
C THR A 470 -13.85 -0.48 3.08
N SER A 471 -12.59 -0.06 3.06
CA SER A 471 -12.18 1.27 2.62
C SER A 471 -11.59 1.19 1.22
N TYR A 472 -12.17 1.98 0.31
CA TYR A 472 -11.80 2.10 -1.08
C TYR A 472 -10.97 3.36 -1.26
N PHE A 473 -9.90 3.26 -2.06
CA PHE A 473 -8.98 4.36 -2.36
C PHE A 473 -8.76 4.45 -3.85
N LEU A 474 -8.80 5.68 -4.36
CA LEU A 474 -8.53 5.97 -5.75
C LEU A 474 -7.57 7.17 -5.84
N PRO A 475 -6.26 6.92 -5.87
CA PRO A 475 -5.26 7.95 -6.14
C PRO A 475 -5.23 8.27 -7.63
N LEU A 476 -5.27 9.54 -7.97
CA LEU A 476 -5.38 10.05 -9.33
C LEU A 476 -4.40 11.19 -9.56
N ILE A 477 -3.86 11.29 -10.77
CA ILE A 477 -3.16 12.48 -11.23
C ILE A 477 -3.71 12.89 -12.59
N PHE A 478 -4.37 14.04 -12.65
CA PHE A 478 -4.90 14.59 -13.89
C PHE A 478 -3.80 15.36 -14.63
N GLY A 479 -3.46 14.90 -15.83
CA GLY A 479 -2.51 15.57 -16.73
C GLY A 479 -3.25 16.54 -17.63
N LEU A 480 -3.11 17.83 -17.33
CA LEU A 480 -3.72 18.93 -18.06
C LEU A 480 -2.67 19.63 -18.93
N ILE A 481 -3.13 20.26 -20.00
CA ILE A 481 -2.28 21.01 -20.92
C ILE A 481 -2.90 22.37 -21.23
N VAL A 482 -2.06 23.39 -21.31
CA VAL A 482 -2.43 24.75 -21.71
C VAL A 482 -2.14 24.95 -23.19
N LEU A 483 -3.13 25.43 -23.92
CA LEU A 483 -3.06 25.74 -25.36
C LEU A 483 -2.88 27.25 -25.63
N PRO A 484 -2.29 27.63 -26.77
CA PRO A 484 -1.69 26.77 -27.81
C PRO A 484 -0.25 26.32 -27.51
N GLU A 485 0.36 26.76 -26.40
CA GLU A 485 1.78 26.53 -26.10
C GLU A 485 2.11 25.06 -25.75
N GLU A 486 1.10 24.21 -25.60
CA GLU A 486 1.20 22.80 -25.21
C GLU A 486 1.98 22.59 -23.89
N THR A 487 1.86 23.53 -22.95
CA THR A 487 2.57 23.44 -21.66
C THR A 487 1.78 22.60 -20.65
N PRO A 488 2.36 21.48 -20.13
CA PRO A 488 1.63 20.58 -19.26
C PRO A 488 1.69 21.02 -17.79
N PHE A 489 0.65 20.66 -17.02
CA PHE A 489 0.66 20.69 -15.56
C PHE A 489 -0.15 19.53 -15.00
N ALA A 490 0.12 19.16 -13.75
CA ALA A 490 -0.52 18.00 -13.12
C ALA A 490 -1.31 18.41 -11.89
N LEU A 491 -2.49 17.79 -11.70
CA LEU A 491 -3.33 17.98 -10.54
C LEU A 491 -3.55 16.63 -9.82
N PRO A 492 -2.86 16.37 -8.69
CA PRO A 492 -3.07 15.16 -7.91
C PRO A 492 -4.37 15.24 -7.10
N VAL A 493 -5.10 14.13 -7.03
CA VAL A 493 -6.35 13.99 -6.28
C VAL A 493 -6.42 12.60 -5.66
N ASP A 494 -6.68 12.52 -4.36
CA ASP A 494 -6.88 11.27 -3.65
C ASP A 494 -8.33 11.17 -3.16
N LEU A 495 -9.06 10.17 -3.65
CA LEU A 495 -10.43 9.90 -3.21
C LEU A 495 -10.46 8.70 -2.26
N GLN A 496 -11.28 8.80 -1.20
CA GLN A 496 -11.46 7.73 -0.22
C GLN A 496 -12.92 7.63 0.19
N ALA A 497 -13.44 6.39 0.23
CA ALA A 497 -14.77 6.10 0.74
C ALA A 497 -14.77 4.79 1.53
N SER A 498 -15.58 4.69 2.58
CA SER A 498 -15.71 3.47 3.39
C SER A 498 -17.15 2.98 3.41
N LEU A 499 -17.34 1.67 3.26
CA LEU A 499 -18.66 1.04 3.23
C LEU A 499 -18.69 -0.21 4.11
N GLN A 500 -19.79 -0.42 4.83
CA GLN A 500 -20.05 -1.67 5.55
C GLN A 500 -20.62 -2.73 4.60
N ASP A 501 -19.77 -3.41 3.85
CA ASP A 501 -20.20 -4.39 2.85
C ASP A 501 -19.42 -5.71 2.85
N ILE A 502 -18.68 -5.96 3.93
CA ILE A 502 -18.02 -7.25 4.14
C ILE A 502 -19.07 -8.29 4.56
N VAL A 503 -19.26 -9.29 3.70
CA VAL A 503 -19.99 -10.53 4.00
C VAL A 503 -18.97 -11.50 4.57
N LEU A 504 -19.16 -11.89 5.84
CA LEU A 504 -18.30 -12.85 6.53
C LEU A 504 -18.49 -14.27 5.95
N PRO A 505 -17.45 -15.12 6.01
CA PRO A 505 -17.56 -16.52 5.61
C PRO A 505 -18.60 -17.27 6.46
N ILE A 506 -19.35 -18.17 5.82
CA ILE A 506 -20.37 -18.99 6.49
C ILE A 506 -19.85 -20.43 6.57
N MET A 507 -19.88 -21.02 7.76
CA MET A 507 -19.48 -22.41 7.98
C MET A 507 -20.69 -23.29 8.24
N ALA A 508 -20.68 -24.49 7.67
CA ALA A 508 -21.68 -25.52 7.90
C ALA A 508 -20.98 -26.87 8.05
N GLY A 509 -21.47 -27.70 8.96
CA GLY A 509 -20.87 -29.00 9.27
C GLY A 509 -21.89 -30.09 9.52
N THR A 510 -21.59 -31.30 9.08
CA THR A 510 -22.39 -32.53 9.28
C THR A 510 -21.47 -33.71 9.55
N CYS A 511 -22.00 -34.81 10.07
CA CYS A 511 -21.22 -36.03 10.34
C CYS A 511 -21.92 -37.26 9.78
N ASP A 512 -21.15 -38.27 9.39
CA ASP A 512 -21.65 -39.62 9.15
C ASP A 512 -21.24 -40.58 10.31
N GLN A 513 -21.14 -41.88 10.03
CA GLN A 513 -20.73 -42.87 11.03
C GLN A 513 -19.24 -42.84 11.39
N ASN A 514 -18.37 -42.15 10.64
CA ASN A 514 -16.92 -42.22 10.83
C ASN A 514 -16.16 -40.90 10.58
N GLN A 515 -16.78 -39.89 9.98
CA GLN A 515 -16.16 -38.67 9.48
C GLN A 515 -16.99 -37.42 9.80
N PHE A 516 -16.29 -36.30 9.95
CA PHE A 516 -16.83 -34.96 9.91
C PHE A 516 -16.72 -34.41 8.48
N TYR A 517 -17.78 -33.73 8.02
CA TYR A 517 -17.83 -32.98 6.77
C TYR A 517 -18.06 -31.52 7.11
N ILE A 518 -17.08 -30.66 6.84
CA ILE A 518 -17.19 -29.22 7.07
C ILE A 518 -17.05 -28.51 5.73
N SER A 519 -17.91 -27.52 5.51
CA SER A 519 -17.86 -26.64 4.34
C SER A 519 -17.86 -25.19 4.80
N VAL A 520 -16.98 -24.40 4.20
CA VAL A 520 -16.87 -22.96 4.40
C VAL A 520 -17.19 -22.31 3.07
N LYS A 521 -18.25 -21.50 3.02
CA LYS A 521 -18.55 -20.65 1.87
C LYS A 521 -17.92 -19.28 2.08
N PHE A 522 -17.06 -18.88 1.15
CA PHE A 522 -16.36 -17.60 1.22
C PHE A 522 -17.36 -16.48 0.96
N GLY A 523 -17.38 -15.48 1.84
CA GLY A 523 -18.11 -14.23 1.62
C GLY A 523 -17.30 -13.27 0.74
N SER A 524 -17.49 -11.95 0.88
CA SER A 524 -16.70 -10.97 0.14
C SER A 524 -15.26 -10.84 0.64
N HIS A 525 -14.94 -11.44 1.80
CA HIS A 525 -13.58 -11.56 2.33
C HIS A 525 -12.66 -12.50 1.52
N GLY A 526 -13.24 -13.31 0.62
CA GLY A 526 -12.49 -14.28 -0.20
C GLY A 526 -11.76 -15.35 0.63
N SER A 527 -10.64 -15.85 0.13
CA SER A 527 -9.80 -16.88 0.77
C SER A 527 -8.69 -16.32 1.68
N ASN A 528 -8.65 -15.01 1.92
CA ASN A 528 -7.58 -14.36 2.69
C ASN A 528 -7.76 -14.53 4.22
N PHE A 529 -7.82 -15.77 4.68
CA PHE A 529 -7.95 -16.12 6.09
C PHE A 529 -7.01 -17.28 6.45
N LYS A 530 -6.80 -17.49 7.75
CA LYS A 530 -6.16 -18.67 8.34
C LYS A 530 -7.26 -19.54 8.93
N ALA A 531 -7.27 -20.83 8.61
CA ALA A 531 -8.20 -21.78 9.20
C ALA A 531 -7.47 -22.53 10.32
N ILE A 532 -7.98 -22.48 11.55
CA ILE A 532 -7.46 -23.20 12.70
C ILE A 532 -8.40 -24.37 12.99
N VAL A 533 -7.90 -25.60 12.88
CA VAL A 533 -8.61 -26.85 13.16
C VAL A 533 -8.12 -27.38 14.50
N GLY A 534 -8.99 -27.40 15.50
CA GLY A 534 -8.61 -27.67 16.89
C GLY A 534 -7.53 -26.69 17.37
N PRO A 535 -6.34 -27.15 17.79
CA PRO A 535 -5.24 -26.28 18.22
C PRO A 535 -4.25 -25.88 17.11
N ARG A 536 -4.42 -26.35 15.87
CA ARG A 536 -3.41 -26.20 14.79
C ARG A 536 -3.94 -25.42 13.61
N GLU A 537 -3.10 -24.58 13.00
CA GLU A 537 -3.39 -23.95 11.71
C GLU A 537 -3.37 -24.99 10.60
N LEU A 538 -4.37 -24.95 9.72
CA LEU A 538 -4.50 -25.83 8.56
C LEU A 538 -3.41 -25.50 7.54
N THR A 539 -2.44 -26.41 7.40
CA THR A 539 -1.36 -26.30 6.42
C THR A 539 -1.48 -27.36 5.32
N ALA A 540 -0.72 -27.18 4.22
CA ALA A 540 -0.68 -28.15 3.12
C ALA A 540 -0.23 -29.55 3.56
N GLU A 541 0.58 -29.65 4.62
CA GLU A 541 1.04 -30.92 5.19
C GLU A 541 -0.10 -31.73 5.83
N MET A 542 -1.18 -31.06 6.26
CA MET A 542 -2.36 -31.71 6.85
C MET A 542 -3.33 -32.23 5.78
N ALA A 543 -3.03 -32.04 4.49
CA ALA A 543 -3.89 -32.46 3.39
C ALA A 543 -4.01 -34.00 3.31
N GLU A 544 -2.98 -34.73 3.69
CA GLU A 544 -3.00 -36.20 3.77
C GLU A 544 -3.97 -36.70 4.86
N ASP A 545 -4.10 -35.96 5.96
CA ASP A 545 -4.92 -36.35 7.12
C ASP A 545 -6.38 -35.89 7.00
N TYR A 546 -6.64 -34.68 6.47
CA TYR A 546 -7.95 -34.00 6.50
C TYR A 546 -8.62 -33.78 5.14
N ASN A 547 -8.07 -34.37 4.08
CA ASN A 547 -8.59 -34.41 2.71
C ASN A 547 -9.40 -33.15 2.33
N PHE A 548 -8.74 -31.99 2.44
CA PHE A 548 -9.39 -30.70 2.24
C PHE A 548 -9.18 -30.18 0.82
N TYR A 549 -10.18 -29.47 0.30
CA TYR A 549 -10.16 -28.91 -1.04
C TYR A 549 -10.67 -27.47 -1.03
N GLU A 550 -10.00 -26.60 -1.77
CA GLU A 550 -10.36 -25.20 -1.95
C GLU A 550 -10.59 -24.91 -3.44
N ASN A 551 -11.71 -24.24 -3.77
CA ASN A 551 -12.04 -23.86 -5.14
C ASN A 551 -12.21 -22.34 -5.34
N GLY A 552 -11.61 -21.53 -4.45
CA GLY A 552 -11.67 -20.07 -4.49
C GLY A 552 -13.01 -19.45 -4.04
N THR A 553 -14.06 -20.25 -3.88
CA THR A 553 -15.35 -19.81 -3.30
C THR A 553 -15.77 -20.63 -2.08
N HIS A 554 -15.25 -21.86 -1.97
CA HIS A 554 -15.51 -22.75 -0.86
C HIS A 554 -14.23 -23.46 -0.43
N LEU A 555 -14.14 -23.74 0.87
CA LEU A 555 -13.20 -24.68 1.48
C LEU A 555 -14.01 -25.83 2.05
N SER A 556 -13.65 -27.06 1.70
CA SER A 556 -14.28 -28.27 2.22
C SER A 556 -13.24 -29.07 2.99
N LEU A 557 -13.58 -29.55 4.18
CA LEU A 557 -12.73 -30.41 5.02
C LEU A 557 -13.46 -31.73 5.32
N ILE A 558 -12.73 -32.84 5.22
CA ILE A 558 -13.24 -34.18 5.54
C ILE A 558 -12.23 -34.87 6.46
N LEU A 559 -12.58 -35.04 7.73
CA LEU A 559 -11.68 -35.58 8.73
C LEU A 559 -12.33 -36.73 9.51
N PRO A 560 -11.58 -37.80 9.87
CA PRO A 560 -12.12 -38.88 10.67
C PRO A 560 -12.43 -38.41 12.10
N TYR A 561 -13.39 -39.06 12.76
CA TYR A 561 -13.74 -38.70 14.14
C TYR A 561 -12.60 -38.90 15.15
N THR A 562 -11.61 -39.71 14.75
CA THR A 562 -10.39 -40.01 15.48
C THR A 562 -9.23 -39.07 15.15
N ALA A 563 -9.42 -38.05 14.32
CA ALA A 563 -8.38 -37.06 13.99
C ALA A 563 -7.70 -36.49 15.24
N LYS A 564 -6.40 -36.16 15.15
CA LYS A 564 -5.61 -35.66 16.29
C LYS A 564 -6.17 -34.37 16.88
N ASP A 565 -6.72 -33.51 16.03
CA ASP A 565 -7.27 -32.21 16.42
C ASP A 565 -8.74 -32.29 16.87
N ALA A 566 -9.36 -33.48 16.80
CA ALA A 566 -10.69 -33.74 17.37
C ALA A 566 -10.59 -34.16 18.84
N VAL A 567 -11.56 -33.73 19.64
CA VAL A 567 -11.62 -33.94 21.09
C VAL A 567 -12.81 -34.84 21.44
N PHE A 568 -12.58 -35.84 22.28
CA PHE A 568 -13.67 -36.67 22.81
C PHE A 568 -14.32 -36.01 24.02
N GLU A 569 -15.63 -35.79 23.96
CA GLU A 569 -16.38 -35.18 25.06
C GLU A 569 -16.94 -36.21 26.04
N LEU A 570 -17.41 -37.35 25.51
CA LEU A 570 -18.13 -38.36 26.27
C LEU A 570 -17.96 -39.74 25.66
N LEU A 571 -17.76 -40.75 26.50
CA LEU A 571 -17.84 -42.16 26.13
C LEU A 571 -19.12 -42.78 26.68
N THR A 572 -19.83 -43.55 25.86
CA THR A 572 -20.98 -44.39 26.25
C THR A 572 -20.66 -45.85 25.91
N ALA A 573 -21.55 -46.79 26.26
CA ALA A 573 -21.32 -48.21 26.00
C ALA A 573 -21.14 -48.54 24.50
N GLU A 574 -21.86 -47.85 23.61
CA GLU A 574 -21.93 -48.15 22.17
C GLU A 574 -21.47 -46.98 21.27
N SER A 575 -21.13 -45.83 21.84
CA SER A 575 -20.71 -44.66 21.06
C SER A 575 -19.76 -43.73 21.82
N VAL A 576 -18.99 -42.96 21.07
CA VAL A 576 -18.18 -41.85 21.58
C VAL A 576 -18.66 -40.54 20.95
N LYS A 577 -18.82 -39.50 21.77
CA LYS A 577 -19.10 -38.15 21.31
C LYS A 577 -17.77 -37.45 21.01
N SER A 578 -17.52 -37.15 19.74
CA SER A 578 -16.32 -36.43 19.28
C SER A 578 -16.72 -35.04 18.80
N ARG A 579 -15.93 -34.02 19.16
CA ARG A 579 -16.09 -32.62 18.74
C ARG A 579 -14.88 -32.18 17.93
N ILE A 580 -15.13 -31.42 16.87
CA ILE A 580 -14.10 -30.66 16.15
C ILE A 580 -14.45 -29.17 16.20
N ASP A 581 -13.41 -28.37 16.46
CA ASP A 581 -13.50 -26.91 16.54
C ASP A 581 -12.79 -26.32 15.31
N LEU A 582 -13.47 -25.43 14.59
CA LEU A 582 -12.91 -24.72 13.44
C LEU A 582 -13.05 -23.21 13.66
N LEU A 583 -11.93 -22.49 13.57
CA LEU A 583 -11.86 -21.04 13.73
C LEU A 583 -11.22 -20.41 12.50
N LEU A 584 -11.88 -19.42 11.89
CA LEU A 584 -11.34 -18.65 10.78
C LEU A 584 -10.86 -17.30 11.28
N LEU A 585 -9.57 -17.00 11.06
CA LEU A 585 -8.94 -15.74 11.43
C LEU A 585 -8.53 -14.94 10.20
N ASP A 586 -8.69 -13.62 10.25
CA ASP A 586 -8.09 -12.73 9.25
C ASP A 586 -6.56 -12.86 9.25
N ARG A 587 -5.93 -12.92 8.08
CA ARG A 587 -4.48 -13.15 7.97
C ARG A 587 -3.64 -12.01 8.54
N ALA A 588 -4.12 -10.78 8.44
CA ALA A 588 -3.35 -9.58 8.76
C ALA A 588 -3.52 -9.16 10.23
N ASN A 589 -4.76 -9.20 10.74
CA ASN A 589 -5.10 -8.66 12.06
C ASN A 589 -5.55 -9.72 13.07
N ASP A 590 -5.59 -11.01 12.66
CA ASP A 590 -6.08 -12.14 13.46
C ASP A 590 -7.50 -11.94 14.01
N TRP A 591 -8.35 -11.19 13.30
CA TRP A 591 -9.77 -11.03 13.64
C TRP A 591 -10.53 -12.33 13.44
N VAL A 592 -11.38 -12.69 14.40
CA VAL A 592 -12.29 -13.83 14.26
C VAL A 592 -13.33 -13.54 13.18
N LEU A 593 -13.24 -14.23 12.06
CA LEU A 593 -14.16 -14.11 10.94
C LEU A 593 -15.40 -14.97 11.16
N ALA A 594 -15.19 -16.23 11.54
CA ALA A 594 -16.25 -17.18 11.90
C ALA A 594 -15.69 -18.31 12.78
N ASP A 595 -16.55 -18.93 13.59
CA ASP A 595 -16.26 -20.08 14.45
C ASP A 595 -17.34 -21.17 14.31
N LEU A 596 -16.94 -22.44 14.37
CA LEU A 596 -17.83 -23.61 14.28
C LEU A 596 -17.39 -24.65 15.31
N TYR A 597 -18.37 -25.14 16.07
CA TYR A 597 -18.22 -26.26 17.01
C TYR A 597 -19.13 -27.40 16.55
N LEU A 598 -18.56 -28.48 16.02
CA LEU A 598 -19.32 -29.61 15.49
C LEU A 598 -19.08 -30.85 16.36
N ALA A 599 -20.11 -31.28 17.10
CA ALA A 599 -20.04 -32.46 17.97
C ALA A 599 -21.05 -33.53 17.51
N CYS A 600 -20.56 -34.76 17.32
CA CYS A 600 -21.33 -35.88 16.79
C CYS A 600 -21.05 -37.17 17.58
N TYR A 601 -22.02 -38.10 17.55
CA TYR A 601 -21.88 -39.43 18.16
C TYR A 601 -21.42 -40.43 17.10
N PHE A 602 -20.29 -41.08 17.35
CA PHE A 602 -19.70 -42.08 16.47
C PHE A 602 -19.80 -43.47 17.13
N PRO A 603 -20.15 -44.53 16.39
CA PRO A 603 -20.20 -45.88 16.93
C PRO A 603 -18.83 -46.33 17.45
N LEU A 604 -18.77 -46.71 18.74
CA LEU A 604 -17.58 -47.23 19.40
C LEU A 604 -18.01 -48.13 20.55
N LYS A 605 -17.71 -49.42 20.46
CA LYS A 605 -17.99 -50.38 21.55
C LYS A 605 -16.94 -50.24 22.65
N ALA A 606 -17.36 -49.80 23.82
CA ALA A 606 -16.46 -49.63 24.97
C ALA A 606 -16.11 -50.95 25.65
N THR A 607 -16.93 -52.00 25.48
CA THR A 607 -16.70 -53.32 26.08
C THR A 607 -17.24 -54.41 25.15
N GLU A 608 -16.47 -55.47 24.96
CA GLU A 608 -16.88 -56.64 24.19
C GLU A 608 -16.65 -57.92 25.00
N CYS A 609 -17.66 -58.80 24.97
CA CYS A 609 -17.71 -60.02 25.77
C CYS A 609 -17.62 -61.23 24.85
N HIS A 610 -16.52 -61.98 24.92
CA HIS A 610 -16.32 -63.14 24.07
C HIS A 610 -16.81 -64.44 24.75
N PRO A 611 -17.40 -65.40 24.00
CA PRO A 611 -17.90 -66.67 24.56
C PRO A 611 -16.84 -67.57 25.20
N ASN A 612 -15.56 -67.36 24.88
CA ASN A 612 -14.42 -68.09 25.43
C ASN A 612 -14.02 -67.60 26.84
N GLY A 613 -14.74 -66.64 27.42
CA GLY A 613 -14.41 -66.05 28.72
C GLY A 613 -13.39 -64.91 28.65
N THR A 614 -13.11 -64.35 27.47
CA THR A 614 -12.30 -63.13 27.34
C THR A 614 -13.18 -61.88 27.34
N MET A 615 -12.83 -60.89 28.16
CA MET A 615 -13.42 -59.55 28.13
C MET A 615 -12.41 -58.56 27.54
N THR A 616 -12.87 -57.72 26.63
CA THR A 616 -12.09 -56.59 26.11
C THR A 616 -12.79 -55.28 26.44
N ALA A 617 -12.01 -54.25 26.75
CA ALA A 617 -12.54 -52.95 27.10
C ALA A 617 -11.66 -51.82 26.58
N VAL A 618 -12.29 -50.73 26.15
CA VAL A 618 -11.63 -49.51 25.69
C VAL A 618 -11.97 -48.38 26.65
N ALA A 619 -10.93 -47.79 27.22
CA ALA A 619 -11.00 -46.52 27.91
C ALA A 619 -10.58 -45.40 26.95
N VAL A 620 -11.35 -44.32 26.92
CA VAL A 620 -11.09 -43.14 26.09
C VAL A 620 -10.81 -41.94 26.98
N LYS A 621 -9.75 -41.20 26.66
CA LYS A 621 -9.45 -39.91 27.28
C LYS A 621 -10.43 -38.86 26.79
N VAL A 622 -11.29 -38.38 27.69
CA VAL A 622 -12.29 -37.34 27.40
C VAL A 622 -11.83 -35.96 27.90
N GLU A 623 -12.38 -34.88 27.34
CA GLU A 623 -12.00 -33.49 27.59
C GLU A 623 -12.05 -33.09 29.07
N SER A 624 -13.00 -33.66 29.83
CA SER A 624 -13.13 -33.45 31.28
C SER A 624 -11.96 -34.02 32.09
N THR A 625 -11.13 -34.87 31.47
CA THR A 625 -10.03 -35.61 32.11
C THR A 625 -8.67 -35.29 31.47
N ARG A 626 -8.32 -34.00 31.39
CA ARG A 626 -7.12 -33.51 30.67
C ARG A 626 -5.80 -34.13 31.12
N ASN A 627 -5.66 -34.38 32.42
CA ASN A 627 -4.45 -34.96 33.03
C ASN A 627 -4.38 -36.49 32.92
N LEU A 628 -5.44 -37.15 32.46
CA LEU A 628 -5.47 -38.60 32.34
C LEU A 628 -4.43 -39.08 31.33
N LYS A 629 -3.57 -40.01 31.76
CA LYS A 629 -2.66 -40.76 30.90
C LYS A 629 -3.23 -42.18 30.75
N PRO A 630 -3.75 -42.56 29.58
CA PRO A 630 -4.38 -43.87 29.39
C PRO A 630 -3.46 -45.04 29.78
N SER A 631 -2.14 -44.91 29.60
CA SER A 631 -1.14 -45.91 30.01
C SER A 631 -1.02 -46.16 31.52
N GLN A 632 -1.56 -45.26 32.36
CA GLN A 632 -1.55 -45.38 33.83
C GLN A 632 -2.83 -46.00 34.39
N LEU A 633 -3.79 -46.33 33.53
CA LEU A 633 -5.03 -46.98 33.93
C LEU A 633 -4.78 -48.45 34.26
N THR A 634 -5.44 -48.95 35.30
CA THR A 634 -5.42 -50.36 35.68
C THR A 634 -6.83 -50.86 35.96
N LEU A 635 -7.01 -52.19 36.00
CA LEU A 635 -8.26 -52.79 36.45
C LEU A 635 -8.38 -52.76 38.00
N LYS A 636 -9.36 -53.47 38.57
CA LYS A 636 -9.45 -53.66 40.04
C LYS A 636 -8.14 -54.23 40.60
N ASP A 637 -7.49 -55.16 39.91
CA ASP A 637 -6.11 -55.57 40.20
C ASP A 637 -5.10 -54.64 39.52
N GLN A 638 -4.22 -54.01 40.31
CA GLN A 638 -3.23 -53.05 39.81
C GLN A 638 -2.15 -53.69 38.93
N SER A 639 -1.96 -55.01 38.99
CA SER A 639 -1.03 -55.72 38.10
C SER A 639 -1.55 -55.81 36.66
N CYS A 640 -2.87 -55.63 36.45
CA CYS A 640 -3.48 -55.67 35.13
C CYS A 640 -3.51 -54.29 34.47
N THR A 641 -2.51 -54.05 33.62
CA THR A 641 -2.33 -52.84 32.81
C THR A 641 -2.93 -52.99 31.40
N PRO A 642 -3.06 -51.90 30.61
CA PRO A 642 -3.58 -51.98 29.25
C PRO A 642 -2.65 -52.80 28.35
N GLN A 643 -3.23 -53.64 27.48
CA GLN A 643 -2.48 -54.40 26.47
C GLN A 643 -1.92 -53.47 25.38
N PHE A 644 -2.68 -52.41 25.06
CA PHE A 644 -2.25 -51.35 24.15
C PHE A 644 -2.73 -50.01 24.71
N SER A 645 -1.91 -48.97 24.63
CA SER A 645 -2.33 -47.61 24.98
C SER A 645 -1.61 -46.58 24.13
N ASP A 646 -2.32 -45.54 23.75
CA ASP A 646 -1.76 -44.30 23.18
C ASP A 646 -2.19 -43.09 24.03
N ASP A 647 -2.00 -41.87 23.51
CA ASP A 647 -2.34 -40.64 24.22
C ASP A 647 -3.86 -40.43 24.43
N ARG A 648 -4.70 -41.25 23.80
CA ARG A 648 -6.17 -41.12 23.75
C ARG A 648 -6.94 -42.36 24.15
N PHE A 649 -6.38 -43.55 23.95
CA PHE A 649 -7.04 -44.84 24.17
C PHE A 649 -6.20 -45.74 25.07
N ALA A 650 -6.86 -46.53 25.91
CA ALA A 650 -6.28 -47.69 26.57
C ALA A 650 -7.17 -48.90 26.32
N TYR A 651 -6.58 -49.94 25.75
CA TYR A 651 -7.23 -51.19 25.41
C TYR A 651 -6.83 -52.27 26.40
N PHE A 652 -7.81 -52.89 27.02
CA PHE A 652 -7.67 -54.00 27.96
C PHE A 652 -8.20 -55.28 27.35
N SER A 653 -7.52 -56.40 27.60
CA SER A 653 -7.98 -57.74 27.27
C SER A 653 -7.58 -58.68 28.40
N PHE A 654 -8.56 -59.32 29.03
CA PHE A 654 -8.34 -60.17 30.20
C PHE A 654 -9.39 -61.27 30.29
N SER A 655 -9.10 -62.31 31.07
CA SER A 655 -10.05 -63.39 31.32
C SER A 655 -11.05 -62.99 32.39
N VAL A 656 -12.31 -63.41 32.26
CA VAL A 656 -13.41 -63.06 33.17
C VAL A 656 -13.16 -63.48 34.64
N ASP A 657 -12.27 -64.44 34.89
CA ASP A 657 -11.90 -64.97 36.20
C ASP A 657 -10.64 -64.35 36.82
N THR A 658 -9.97 -63.41 36.14
CA THR A 658 -8.73 -62.77 36.59
C THR A 658 -8.90 -61.27 36.86
N CYS A 659 -7.80 -60.57 37.19
CA CYS A 659 -7.72 -59.11 37.32
C CYS A 659 -8.70 -58.48 38.34
N GLY A 660 -9.07 -59.22 39.37
CA GLY A 660 -10.02 -58.76 40.40
C GLY A 660 -11.46 -58.63 39.89
N THR A 661 -11.82 -59.30 38.79
CA THR A 661 -13.19 -59.30 38.24
C THR A 661 -14.16 -59.96 39.21
N THR A 662 -15.26 -59.29 39.51
CA THR A 662 -16.30 -59.80 40.41
C THR A 662 -17.36 -60.53 39.61
N ARG A 663 -17.67 -61.77 40.01
CA ARG A 663 -18.73 -62.59 39.41
C ARG A 663 -19.98 -62.57 40.28
N THR A 664 -21.11 -62.27 39.67
CA THR A 664 -22.43 -62.29 40.33
C THR A 664 -23.40 -63.15 39.50
N PHE A 665 -24.29 -63.87 40.18
CA PHE A 665 -25.32 -64.69 39.56
C PHE A 665 -26.67 -64.00 39.74
N PHE A 666 -27.33 -63.74 38.62
CA PHE A 666 -28.74 -63.40 38.51
C PHE A 666 -29.44 -64.62 37.90
N ASP A 667 -30.72 -64.86 38.23
CA ASP A 667 -31.46 -66.11 37.91
C ASP A 667 -31.01 -66.82 36.62
N ASP A 668 -31.12 -66.14 35.45
CA ASP A 668 -30.74 -66.68 34.14
C ASP A 668 -29.40 -66.13 33.57
N TYR A 669 -28.71 -65.23 34.30
CA TYR A 669 -27.52 -64.51 33.82
C TYR A 669 -26.37 -64.50 34.82
N MET A 670 -25.17 -64.79 34.35
CA MET A 670 -23.93 -64.60 35.10
C MET A 670 -23.27 -63.30 34.64
N MET A 671 -23.10 -62.35 35.56
CA MET A 671 -22.47 -61.06 35.28
C MET A 671 -21.05 -61.04 35.83
N TYR A 672 -20.10 -60.74 34.95
CA TYR A 672 -18.73 -60.42 35.31
C TYR A 672 -18.53 -58.91 35.23
N GLU A 673 -18.04 -58.31 36.32
CA GLU A 673 -17.86 -56.87 36.43
C GLU A 673 -16.45 -56.52 36.89
N ASN A 674 -15.80 -55.61 36.17
CA ASN A 674 -14.53 -55.01 36.56
C ASN A 674 -14.61 -53.49 36.45
N GLU A 675 -13.59 -52.80 36.93
CA GLU A 675 -13.51 -51.34 36.90
C GLU A 675 -12.12 -50.92 36.42
N ILE A 676 -12.08 -50.08 35.38
CA ILE A 676 -10.88 -49.39 34.94
C ILE A 676 -10.75 -48.11 35.77
N ARG A 677 -9.61 -47.95 36.45
CA ARG A 677 -9.36 -46.83 37.36
C ARG A 677 -7.95 -46.27 37.20
N LEU A 678 -7.77 -45.01 37.57
CA LEU A 678 -6.45 -44.40 37.64
C LEU A 678 -5.76 -44.77 38.96
N SER A 679 -4.57 -45.36 38.91
CA SER A 679 -3.82 -45.75 40.11
C SER A 679 -2.85 -44.64 40.54
N TYR A 680 -3.12 -43.98 41.68
CA TYR A 680 -2.19 -43.02 42.29
C TYR A 680 -1.10 -43.74 43.10
N ASN A 681 0.13 -43.73 42.61
CA ASN A 681 1.29 -44.07 43.44
C ASN A 681 1.58 -42.92 44.41
N ASN A 682 0.97 -42.97 45.60
CA ASN A 682 1.31 -42.08 46.69
C ASN A 682 2.75 -42.33 47.18
N ASN A 683 3.71 -41.54 46.72
CA ASN A 683 4.97 -41.34 47.43
C ASN A 683 5.25 -39.85 47.67
N LYS A 684 4.95 -39.45 48.91
CA LYS A 684 5.46 -38.34 49.75
C LYS A 684 6.09 -37.11 49.07
N GLY A 685 5.46 -35.94 49.32
CA GLY A 685 6.21 -34.74 49.69
C GLY A 685 5.88 -33.42 48.98
N ALA A 686 4.64 -32.94 49.01
CA ALA A 686 4.36 -31.50 48.88
C ALA A 686 3.02 -31.15 49.51
N ALA A 687 3.01 -30.07 50.29
CA ALA A 687 1.88 -29.59 51.05
C ALA A 687 0.71 -29.09 50.16
N ASN A 688 -0.50 -29.25 50.70
CA ASN A 688 -1.79 -28.77 50.23
C ASN A 688 -1.77 -27.46 49.42
N THR A 689 -2.17 -27.56 48.15
CA THR A 689 -2.99 -26.55 47.44
C THR A 689 -3.83 -27.26 46.36
N SER A 690 -5.14 -27.37 46.61
CA SER A 690 -6.34 -27.58 45.74
C SER A 690 -6.26 -28.22 44.33
N PRO A 691 -7.38 -28.79 43.82
CA PRO A 691 -8.41 -29.64 44.42
C PRO A 691 -8.15 -31.13 44.06
N VAL A 692 -8.84 -32.05 44.72
CA VAL A 692 -8.84 -33.50 44.41
C VAL A 692 -9.18 -33.69 42.93
N ASP A 693 -8.21 -34.11 42.11
CA ASP A 693 -8.45 -34.52 40.71
C ASP A 693 -9.53 -35.63 40.72
N PRO A 694 -10.50 -35.62 39.79
CA PRO A 694 -11.58 -36.60 39.80
C PRO A 694 -11.03 -38.02 39.61
N ASP A 695 -11.39 -38.94 40.51
CA ASP A 695 -11.12 -40.38 40.38
C ASP A 695 -11.75 -40.88 39.06
N TYR A 696 -10.95 -41.03 37.99
CA TYR A 696 -11.42 -41.66 36.77
C TYR A 696 -11.78 -43.11 37.07
N ARG A 697 -13.05 -43.47 36.86
CA ARG A 697 -13.59 -44.81 37.07
C ARG A 697 -14.55 -45.16 35.94
N GLN A 698 -14.25 -46.25 35.23
CA GLN A 698 -15.11 -46.80 34.18
C GLN A 698 -15.46 -48.24 34.56
N THR A 699 -16.72 -48.47 34.91
CA THR A 699 -17.23 -49.82 35.19
C THR A 699 -17.49 -50.54 33.87
N ILE A 700 -17.00 -51.77 33.78
CA ILE A 700 -17.17 -52.65 32.62
C ILE A 700 -17.83 -53.94 33.07
N SER A 701 -18.88 -54.36 32.37
CA SER A 701 -19.69 -55.51 32.76
C SER A 701 -20.09 -56.36 31.54
N CYS A 702 -19.97 -57.67 31.67
CA CYS A 702 -20.39 -58.64 30.67
C CYS A 702 -21.42 -59.61 31.26
N PHE A 703 -22.52 -59.80 30.52
CA PHE A 703 -23.60 -60.71 30.88
C PHE A 703 -23.53 -61.96 30.00
N TYR A 704 -23.41 -63.13 30.64
CA TYR A 704 -23.45 -64.43 29.99
C TYR A 704 -24.74 -65.15 30.39
N VAL A 705 -25.43 -65.73 29.42
CA VAL A 705 -26.64 -66.53 29.68
C VAL A 705 -26.23 -67.89 30.28
N VAL A 706 -26.83 -68.27 31.40
CA VAL A 706 -26.57 -69.54 32.06
C VAL A 706 -27.55 -70.59 31.51
N ASN A 707 -27.17 -71.25 30.41
CA ASN A 707 -28.04 -72.25 29.77
C ASN A 707 -28.10 -73.60 30.53
N GLU A 708 -27.02 -74.00 31.21
CA GLU A 708 -26.93 -75.24 32.01
C GLU A 708 -26.03 -75.03 33.24
N THR A 709 -26.52 -75.39 34.43
CA THR A 709 -25.72 -75.43 35.68
C THR A 709 -25.20 -76.84 35.94
N GLN A 710 -23.90 -77.10 35.71
CA GLN A 710 -23.25 -78.34 36.17
C GLN A 710 -22.75 -78.19 37.60
N THR A 711 -23.47 -78.76 38.55
CA THR A 711 -23.07 -78.83 39.97
C THR A 711 -22.25 -80.10 40.23
N VAL A 712 -20.99 -79.96 40.66
CA VAL A 712 -20.21 -81.09 41.20
C VAL A 712 -20.41 -81.12 42.72
N ALA A 713 -21.10 -82.14 43.22
CA ALA A 713 -21.32 -82.37 44.64
C ALA A 713 -20.37 -83.44 45.18
N PHE A 714 -19.68 -83.18 46.29
CA PHE A 714 -18.88 -84.18 47.01
C PHE A 714 -19.58 -84.57 48.32
N SER A 715 -19.84 -85.87 48.49
CA SER A 715 -20.35 -86.48 49.73
C SER A 715 -19.41 -87.59 50.19
N ALA A 716 -18.86 -87.52 51.41
CA ALA A 716 -18.01 -88.56 51.97
C ALA A 716 -18.78 -89.48 52.95
N LYS A 717 -18.76 -90.80 52.71
CA LYS A 717 -19.22 -91.87 53.61
C LYS A 717 -18.08 -92.89 53.88
N PRO A 718 -18.08 -93.63 55.02
CA PRO A 718 -16.95 -94.46 55.48
C PRO A 718 -16.69 -95.73 54.66
N ARG A 719 -15.42 -96.17 54.69
CA ARG A 719 -14.67 -97.09 53.81
C ARG A 719 -15.14 -98.56 53.75
N THR A 720 -14.94 -99.16 52.57
CA THR A 720 -14.54 -100.57 52.43
C THR A 720 -13.49 -100.65 51.32
N TYR A 721 -12.31 -101.18 51.64
CA TYR A 721 -11.01 -101.10 50.95
C TYR A 721 -10.15 -99.90 51.35
N GLU A 722 -9.11 -100.20 52.13
CA GLU A 722 -8.07 -99.29 52.61
C GLU A 722 -7.18 -98.82 51.46
N PRO A 723 -7.21 -97.52 51.11
CA PRO A 723 -6.17 -96.90 50.32
C PRO A 723 -5.18 -96.25 51.31
N ALA A 724 -3.90 -96.56 51.11
CA ALA A 724 -2.78 -95.96 51.81
C ALA A 724 -2.90 -94.42 51.80
N ALA A 725 -2.42 -93.77 52.85
CA ALA A 725 -2.16 -92.34 52.78
C ALA A 725 -1.13 -92.11 51.67
N GLU A 726 -1.54 -91.44 50.59
CA GLU A 726 -0.56 -90.89 49.67
C GLU A 726 0.17 -89.78 50.42
N ILE A 727 1.50 -89.94 50.54
CA ILE A 727 2.37 -88.90 51.05
C ILE A 727 2.18 -87.69 50.13
N GLY A 728 1.50 -86.65 50.63
CA GLY A 728 1.43 -85.37 49.96
C GLY A 728 2.83 -84.77 49.93
N THR A 729 3.43 -84.68 48.75
CA THR A 729 4.75 -84.08 48.56
C THR A 729 4.59 -82.57 48.45
N GLY A 730 4.89 -81.86 49.53
CA GLY A 730 5.04 -80.41 49.54
C GLY A 730 6.48 -80.01 49.19
N GLN A 731 6.64 -78.96 48.39
CA GLN A 731 7.94 -78.48 47.95
C GLN A 731 8.28 -77.15 48.62
N LEU A 732 9.24 -77.14 49.55
CA LEU A 732 9.80 -75.93 50.15
C LEU A 732 10.71 -75.18 49.17
N MET A 733 10.36 -73.94 48.80
CA MET A 733 11.14 -73.16 47.83
C MET A 733 12.38 -72.55 48.49
N VAL A 734 13.53 -72.68 47.84
CA VAL A 734 14.80 -72.07 48.29
C VAL A 734 15.33 -71.24 47.14
N GLN A 735 15.81 -70.04 47.42
CA GLN A 735 16.39 -69.13 46.43
C GLN A 735 17.80 -68.71 46.85
N MET A 736 18.68 -68.50 45.86
CA MET A 736 19.95 -67.80 46.05
C MET A 736 19.89 -66.41 45.42
N ARG A 737 20.40 -65.41 46.13
CA ARG A 737 20.43 -64.01 45.71
C ARG A 737 21.83 -63.44 45.91
N LEU A 738 22.25 -62.55 45.02
CA LEU A 738 23.52 -61.82 45.15
C LEU A 738 23.23 -60.40 45.67
N ALA A 739 23.75 -60.08 46.85
CA ALA A 739 23.68 -58.75 47.42
C ALA A 739 24.69 -57.80 46.76
N GLN A 740 24.33 -56.52 46.69
CA GLN A 740 25.18 -55.50 46.07
C GLN A 740 26.39 -55.15 46.94
N ASP A 741 26.25 -55.27 48.26
CA ASP A 741 27.21 -54.85 49.28
C ASP A 741 27.07 -55.73 50.57
N PRO A 742 27.93 -55.56 51.61
CA PRO A 742 27.92 -56.42 52.79
C PRO A 742 26.74 -56.18 53.76
N SER A 743 25.83 -55.23 53.48
CA SER A 743 24.64 -54.99 54.30
C SER A 743 23.57 -56.07 54.10
N TYR A 744 23.55 -56.71 52.92
CA TYR A 744 22.50 -57.65 52.50
C TYR A 744 21.08 -57.03 52.53
N GLU A 745 20.95 -55.72 52.28
CA GLU A 745 19.66 -55.03 52.14
C GLU A 745 19.19 -54.94 50.68
N LEU A 746 20.14 -54.77 49.75
CA LEU A 746 19.90 -54.63 48.32
C LEU A 746 20.50 -55.81 47.56
N PHE A 747 19.69 -56.42 46.70
CA PHE A 747 20.06 -57.59 45.90
C PHE A 747 19.85 -57.31 44.41
N TYR A 748 20.72 -57.86 43.58
CA TYR A 748 20.52 -57.87 42.13
C TYR A 748 19.28 -58.72 41.78
N GLN A 749 18.43 -58.19 40.91
CA GLN A 749 17.25 -58.88 40.37
C GLN A 749 17.62 -59.67 39.12
N ALA A 750 16.69 -60.46 38.58
CA ALA A 750 16.95 -61.30 37.40
C ALA A 750 17.36 -60.47 36.18
N GLU A 751 16.83 -59.25 36.04
CA GLU A 751 17.10 -58.31 34.95
C GLU A 751 18.47 -57.64 35.05
N ASP A 752 19.09 -57.64 36.24
CA ASP A 752 20.40 -57.03 36.49
C ASP A 752 21.58 -57.93 36.07
N TYR A 753 21.31 -59.19 35.71
CA TYR A 753 22.32 -60.11 35.20
C TYR A 753 22.55 -59.89 33.70
N PRO A 754 23.81 -59.88 33.21
CA PRO A 754 25.01 -60.26 33.93
C PRO A 754 25.60 -59.17 34.84
N VAL A 755 25.94 -59.54 36.09
CA VAL A 755 26.51 -58.63 37.07
C VAL A 755 28.03 -58.52 36.86
N VAL A 756 28.54 -57.31 36.66
CA VAL A 756 29.96 -57.06 36.38
C VAL A 756 30.74 -56.80 37.68
N LYS A 757 31.83 -57.52 37.90
CA LYS A 757 32.69 -57.42 39.10
C LYS A 757 34.18 -57.50 38.73
N TYR A 758 35.03 -56.83 39.51
CA TYR A 758 36.49 -56.84 39.31
C TYR A 758 37.14 -58.04 40.00
N LEU A 759 38.33 -58.43 39.54
CA LEU A 759 39.08 -59.52 40.17
C LEU A 759 39.29 -59.22 41.66
N GLN A 760 39.12 -60.23 42.51
CA GLN A 760 39.19 -60.16 43.98
C GLN A 760 38.09 -59.33 44.68
N GLN A 761 37.17 -58.69 43.95
CA GLN A 761 36.07 -57.96 44.57
C GLN A 761 35.10 -58.93 45.25
N PRO A 762 34.61 -58.65 46.48
CA PRO A 762 33.71 -59.56 47.18
C PRO A 762 32.33 -59.65 46.49
N LEU A 763 31.86 -60.89 46.37
CA LEU A 763 30.52 -61.30 45.95
C LEU A 763 29.77 -61.77 47.20
N TYR A 764 28.66 -61.13 47.53
CA TYR A 764 27.89 -61.40 48.75
C TYR A 764 26.65 -62.24 48.41
N PHE A 765 26.66 -63.53 48.74
CA PHE A 765 25.56 -64.43 48.46
C PHE A 765 24.68 -64.64 49.68
N GLU A 766 23.37 -64.65 49.47
CA GLU A 766 22.36 -65.05 50.44
C GLU A 766 21.56 -66.22 49.87
N VAL A 767 21.42 -67.27 50.67
CA VAL A 767 20.49 -68.36 50.41
C VAL A 767 19.35 -68.25 51.41
N GLU A 768 18.12 -68.22 50.92
CA GLU A 768 16.91 -68.01 51.70
C GLU A 768 15.89 -69.13 51.47
N LEU A 769 15.35 -69.67 52.57
CA LEU A 769 14.17 -70.52 52.55
C LEU A 769 12.92 -69.64 52.45
N MET A 770 12.26 -69.73 51.30
CA MET A 770 11.14 -68.88 50.94
C MET A 770 9.81 -69.41 51.49
N HIS A 771 8.96 -68.50 51.97
CA HIS A 771 7.54 -68.73 52.33
C HIS A 771 7.27 -69.62 53.56
N SER A 772 8.29 -70.14 54.24
CA SER A 772 8.13 -70.84 55.53
C SER A 772 8.25 -69.86 56.69
N THR A 773 7.43 -70.03 57.72
CA THR A 773 7.55 -69.31 58.99
C THR A 773 7.87 -70.25 60.17
N ASP A 774 8.20 -71.51 59.89
CA ASP A 774 8.46 -72.51 60.94
C ASP A 774 9.85 -72.34 61.56
N PRO A 775 9.97 -71.92 62.84
CA PRO A 775 11.26 -71.69 63.48
C PRO A 775 12.07 -72.97 63.73
N HIS A 776 11.47 -74.16 63.60
CA HIS A 776 12.18 -75.43 63.77
C HIS A 776 12.99 -75.84 62.54
N LEU A 777 12.79 -75.18 61.40
CA LEU A 777 13.57 -75.43 60.19
C LEU A 777 14.83 -74.56 60.18
N GLU A 778 15.95 -75.18 59.79
CA GLU A 778 17.23 -74.53 59.57
C GLU A 778 17.75 -74.83 58.15
N LEU A 779 18.16 -73.79 57.45
CA LEU A 779 18.72 -73.86 56.11
C LEU A 779 20.25 -73.95 56.19
N ILE A 780 20.79 -75.01 55.60
CA ILE A 780 22.23 -75.24 55.49
C ILE A 780 22.65 -75.20 54.03
N ALA A 781 23.60 -74.34 53.69
CA ALA A 781 24.30 -74.38 52.40
C ALA A 781 25.42 -75.41 52.50
N GLU A 782 25.20 -76.60 51.93
CA GLU A 782 26.06 -77.76 52.15
C GLU A 782 27.27 -77.75 51.21
N ASN A 783 27.04 -77.62 49.91
CA ASN A 783 28.12 -77.55 48.92
C ASN A 783 27.85 -76.41 47.94
N CYS A 784 28.82 -75.53 47.71
CA CYS A 784 28.72 -74.49 46.70
C CYS A 784 29.94 -74.53 45.79
N TRP A 785 29.75 -74.30 44.49
CA TRP A 785 30.83 -74.30 43.51
C TRP A 785 30.54 -73.34 42.36
N ALA A 786 31.57 -72.90 41.65
CA ALA A 786 31.45 -72.11 40.44
C ALA A 786 31.75 -72.90 39.17
N THR A 787 31.19 -72.47 38.04
CA THR A 787 31.44 -72.99 36.68
C THR A 787 31.50 -71.86 35.65
N LEU A 788 32.01 -72.16 34.43
CA LEU A 788 32.08 -71.21 33.31
C LEU A 788 30.75 -70.99 32.57
N TYR A 789 29.89 -72.01 32.61
CA TYR A 789 28.60 -72.03 31.92
C TYR A 789 27.49 -72.23 32.95
N GLU A 790 26.29 -71.79 32.58
CA GLU A 790 25.09 -71.91 33.41
C GLU A 790 24.78 -73.37 33.82
N ASP A 791 25.24 -74.34 33.03
CA ASP A 791 25.19 -75.74 33.41
C ASP A 791 26.11 -76.01 34.62
N ARG A 792 25.48 -76.33 35.76
CA ARG A 792 26.13 -76.66 37.03
C ARG A 792 27.08 -77.86 36.98
N THR A 793 26.93 -78.73 35.98
CA THR A 793 27.81 -79.89 35.77
C THR A 793 28.98 -79.61 34.84
N SER A 794 29.03 -78.40 34.26
CA SER A 794 30.08 -78.01 33.33
C SER A 794 31.45 -77.94 34.01
N LEU A 795 32.48 -78.21 33.21
CA LEU A 795 33.87 -78.12 33.61
C LEU A 795 34.54 -76.93 32.90
N PRO A 796 35.48 -76.23 33.53
CA PRO A 796 36.00 -76.44 34.89
C PRO A 796 35.01 -76.02 35.99
N SER A 797 35.14 -76.66 37.16
CA SER A 797 34.33 -76.39 38.35
C SER A 797 35.25 -76.08 39.54
N TRP A 798 34.92 -75.07 40.35
CA TRP A 798 35.71 -74.70 41.53
C TRP A 798 34.85 -74.70 42.80
N ASP A 799 35.26 -75.45 43.82
CA ASP A 799 34.47 -75.61 45.04
C ASP A 799 34.71 -74.44 46.01
N ILE A 800 33.63 -73.88 46.53
CA ILE A 800 33.56 -72.68 47.38
C ILE A 800 33.24 -73.07 48.84
N ILE A 801 32.21 -73.90 49.02
CA ILE A 801 31.82 -74.50 50.30
C ILE A 801 31.80 -76.02 50.08
N VAL A 802 32.43 -76.77 50.98
CA VAL A 802 32.44 -78.23 50.98
C VAL A 802 32.02 -78.71 52.36
N ASP A 803 30.99 -79.56 52.42
CA ASP A 803 30.41 -80.09 53.66
C ASP A 803 30.12 -79.00 54.71
N SER A 804 29.50 -77.91 54.26
CA SER A 804 29.13 -76.72 55.05
C SER A 804 30.31 -75.90 55.61
N CYS A 805 31.55 -76.20 55.24
CA CYS A 805 32.75 -75.48 55.67
C CYS A 805 33.49 -74.83 54.47
N GLU A 806 34.34 -73.85 54.76
CA GLU A 806 35.14 -73.16 53.73
C GLU A 806 36.14 -74.10 53.04
N ASN A 807 36.27 -74.00 51.72
CA ASN A 807 37.26 -74.78 50.99
C ASN A 807 38.68 -74.29 51.30
N ARG A 808 39.48 -75.10 52.01
CA ARG A 808 40.86 -74.78 52.38
C ARG A 808 41.85 -74.74 51.21
N ASN A 809 41.47 -75.30 50.06
CA ASN A 809 42.28 -75.20 48.85
C ASN A 809 42.09 -73.85 48.13
N ASP A 810 41.11 -73.04 48.56
CA ASP A 810 40.96 -71.66 48.10
C ASP A 810 41.82 -70.71 48.93
N SER A 811 42.75 -70.02 48.27
CA SER A 811 43.64 -69.05 48.91
C SER A 811 42.93 -67.86 49.57
N TYR A 812 41.71 -67.52 49.13
CA TYR A 812 40.98 -66.39 49.67
C TYR A 812 39.92 -66.75 50.71
N ALA A 813 39.58 -68.04 50.80
CA ALA A 813 38.59 -68.66 51.69
C ALA A 813 37.19 -68.00 51.69
N THR A 814 36.14 -68.82 51.82
CA THR A 814 34.77 -68.33 51.94
C THR A 814 34.53 -67.72 53.31
N ILE A 815 33.94 -66.52 53.37
CA ILE A 815 33.62 -65.84 54.63
C ILE A 815 32.11 -65.96 54.89
N PHE A 816 31.72 -66.55 56.03
CA PHE A 816 30.33 -66.62 56.46
C PHE A 816 29.93 -65.39 57.29
N HIS A 817 28.76 -64.83 57.02
CA HIS A 817 28.25 -63.63 57.72
C HIS A 817 27.09 -64.00 58.66
N PRO A 818 27.05 -63.46 59.90
CA PRO A 818 25.97 -63.74 60.84
C PRO A 818 24.66 -63.08 60.40
N VAL A 819 23.53 -63.77 60.62
CA VAL A 819 22.17 -63.24 60.39
C VAL A 819 21.55 -62.88 61.75
N VAL A 820 21.22 -61.60 61.93
CA VAL A 820 20.63 -61.09 63.18
C VAL A 820 19.11 -61.21 63.12
N SER A 821 18.48 -61.64 64.23
CA SER A 821 17.02 -61.70 64.35
C SER A 821 16.40 -60.31 64.32
N ASP A 822 15.47 -60.08 63.39
CA ASP A 822 14.56 -58.93 63.34
C ASP A 822 13.12 -59.45 63.11
N SER A 823 12.12 -58.66 63.48
CA SER A 823 10.67 -58.84 63.31
C SER A 823 10.19 -59.33 61.93
N ARG A 824 11.05 -59.34 60.92
CA ARG A 824 10.75 -59.70 59.53
C ARG A 824 11.50 -60.94 59.01
N VAL A 825 12.47 -61.49 59.75
CA VAL A 825 13.37 -62.56 59.26
C VAL A 825 13.58 -63.62 60.33
N VAL A 826 13.44 -64.90 59.96
CA VAL A 826 13.81 -66.05 60.79
C VAL A 826 15.28 -66.39 60.50
N PRO A 827 16.24 -66.16 61.42
CA PRO A 827 17.67 -66.31 61.10
C PRO A 827 18.08 -67.70 60.64
N SER A 828 17.41 -68.74 61.15
CA SER A 828 17.68 -70.12 60.73
C SER A 828 17.30 -70.40 59.28
N HIS A 829 16.47 -69.56 58.65
CA HIS A 829 16.05 -69.72 57.25
C HIS A 829 17.01 -69.09 56.24
N ILE A 830 18.05 -68.41 56.71
CA ILE A 830 18.94 -67.62 55.85
C ILE A 830 20.40 -67.99 56.11
N LYS A 831 21.15 -68.23 55.03
CA LYS A 831 22.61 -68.39 55.08
C LYS A 831 23.30 -67.36 54.20
N ARG A 832 24.20 -66.56 54.80
CA ARG A 832 24.97 -65.52 54.12
C ARG A 832 26.45 -65.88 54.07
N PHE A 833 27.05 -65.75 52.89
CA PHE A 833 28.49 -65.92 52.71
C PHE A 833 29.02 -64.99 51.62
N SER A 834 30.33 -64.79 51.59
CA SER A 834 30.98 -64.03 50.55
C SER A 834 32.26 -64.68 50.06
N VAL A 835 32.48 -64.59 48.76
CA VAL A 835 33.71 -65.02 48.09
C VAL A 835 34.30 -63.87 47.30
N LYS A 836 35.60 -63.89 47.07
CA LYS A 836 36.23 -62.94 46.16
C LYS A 836 36.05 -63.40 44.72
N MET A 837 35.71 -62.48 43.83
CA MET A 837 35.56 -62.74 42.40
C MET A 837 36.85 -63.31 41.81
N PHE A 838 36.73 -64.35 41.00
CA PHE A 838 37.83 -65.04 40.32
C PHE A 838 37.41 -65.42 38.89
N THR A 839 38.37 -65.91 38.11
CA THR A 839 38.12 -66.45 36.77
C THR A 839 38.84 -67.79 36.60
N PHE A 840 38.34 -68.61 35.70
CA PHE A 840 38.98 -69.88 35.35
C PHE A 840 40.05 -69.67 34.29
N THR A 841 41.25 -70.17 34.55
CA THR A 841 42.37 -70.13 33.61
C THR A 841 42.77 -71.54 33.17
N LYS A 842 43.35 -71.64 31.97
CA LYS A 842 44.05 -72.84 31.49
C LYS A 842 45.30 -72.40 30.76
N ASP A 843 46.45 -72.98 31.13
CA ASP A 843 47.76 -72.60 30.59
C ASP A 843 48.04 -71.08 30.76
N ASP A 844 47.65 -70.51 31.92
CA ASP A 844 47.74 -69.08 32.29
C ASP A 844 46.92 -68.10 31.41
N GLU A 845 46.08 -68.58 30.49
CA GLU A 845 45.10 -67.78 29.77
C GLU A 845 43.69 -67.89 30.38
N VAL A 846 42.95 -66.79 30.39
CA VAL A 846 41.56 -66.75 30.90
C VAL A 846 40.63 -67.47 29.92
N LEU A 847 39.93 -68.50 30.41
CA LEU A 847 39.03 -69.29 29.58
C LEU A 847 37.78 -68.52 29.17
N LYS A 848 37.21 -67.76 30.12
CA LYS A 848 36.07 -66.87 29.89
C LYS A 848 35.95 -65.89 31.04
N ASP A 849 35.58 -64.65 30.74
CA ASP A 849 35.40 -63.60 31.74
C ASP A 849 34.06 -63.71 32.48
N GLN A 850 33.56 -64.92 32.75
CA GLN A 850 32.29 -65.08 33.47
C GLN A 850 32.26 -66.35 34.33
N ILE A 851 31.56 -66.27 35.44
CA ILE A 851 31.28 -67.41 36.33
C ILE A 851 29.80 -67.48 36.68
N TYR A 852 29.33 -68.68 36.96
CA TYR A 852 28.05 -68.97 37.60
C TYR A 852 28.35 -69.67 38.91
N VAL A 853 27.64 -69.33 39.97
CA VAL A 853 27.76 -69.98 41.28
C VAL A 853 26.54 -70.85 41.51
N HIS A 854 26.76 -72.06 41.97
CA HIS A 854 25.75 -73.07 42.26
C HIS A 854 25.90 -73.52 43.71
N CYS A 855 24.78 -73.81 44.36
CA CYS A 855 24.77 -74.34 45.71
C CYS A 855 23.76 -75.47 45.85
N ASP A 856 24.10 -76.45 46.67
CA ASP A 856 23.22 -77.45 47.23
C ASP A 856 22.81 -77.00 48.63
N ALA A 857 21.52 -76.82 48.83
CA ALA A 857 20.93 -76.44 50.11
C ALA A 857 20.15 -77.60 50.71
N VAL A 858 20.32 -77.81 52.01
CA VAL A 858 19.60 -78.81 52.80
C VAL A 858 18.78 -78.09 53.88
N ILE A 859 17.55 -78.56 54.08
CA ILE A 859 16.66 -78.04 55.12
C ILE A 859 16.62 -79.07 56.24
N CYS A 860 17.04 -78.66 57.42
CA CYS A 860 17.17 -79.48 58.60
C CYS A 860 16.07 -79.13 59.60
N ASP A 861 15.48 -80.16 60.22
CA ASP A 861 14.58 -79.99 61.37
C ASP A 861 15.42 -80.02 62.65
N THR A 862 15.53 -78.88 63.31
CA THR A 862 16.28 -78.68 64.56
C THR A 862 15.70 -79.47 65.74
N SER A 863 14.44 -79.91 65.65
CA SER A 863 13.78 -80.72 66.69
C SER A 863 14.12 -82.21 66.61
N SER A 864 14.64 -82.68 65.47
CA SER A 864 14.99 -84.08 65.23
C SER A 864 16.50 -84.31 65.46
N GLN A 865 16.86 -85.16 66.42
CA GLN A 865 18.27 -85.52 66.70
C GLN A 865 18.89 -86.48 65.66
N ALA A 866 18.24 -86.71 64.52
CA ALA A 866 18.45 -87.90 63.70
C ALA A 866 19.28 -87.72 62.41
N ASP A 867 19.70 -86.51 62.02
CA ASP A 867 20.47 -86.31 60.78
C ASP A 867 21.91 -85.82 61.05
N GLY A 868 22.89 -86.63 60.64
CA GLY A 868 24.32 -86.35 60.81
C GLY A 868 24.81 -85.13 60.00
N SER A 869 24.18 -84.86 58.86
CA SER A 869 24.46 -83.70 57.98
C SER A 869 23.94 -82.38 58.53
N CYS A 870 23.03 -82.43 59.52
CA CYS A 870 22.45 -81.23 60.15
C CYS A 870 23.25 -80.76 61.38
N ARG A 871 24.38 -81.39 61.68
CA ARG A 871 25.32 -80.94 62.71
C ARG A 871 26.43 -80.12 62.06
N GLY A 872 26.12 -78.90 61.65
CA GLY A 872 27.05 -77.92 61.05
C GLY A 872 28.14 -77.43 62.01
N GLN A 873 28.94 -78.34 62.58
CA GLN A 873 30.16 -78.04 63.31
C GLN A 873 31.35 -78.47 62.45
N CYS A 874 32.14 -77.49 61.99
CA CYS A 874 33.43 -77.76 61.38
C CYS A 874 34.35 -78.39 62.42
N VAL A 875 34.41 -79.72 62.47
CA VAL A 875 35.36 -80.44 63.32
C VAL A 875 36.72 -80.26 62.66
N HIS A 876 37.64 -79.55 63.32
CA HIS A 876 39.04 -79.52 62.92
C HIS A 876 39.82 -80.56 63.74
N PRO A 877 40.29 -81.68 63.14
CA PRO A 877 41.42 -82.40 63.68
C PRO A 877 42.71 -81.61 63.36
N PRO A 878 43.62 -81.39 64.32
CA PRO A 878 44.90 -80.75 64.04
C PRO A 878 45.83 -81.72 63.31
N GLY A 879 46.38 -81.27 62.19
CA GLY A 879 47.60 -81.79 61.57
C GLY A 879 47.58 -83.23 61.09
N GLN A 880 47.33 -83.43 59.78
CA GLN A 880 47.98 -84.51 59.03
C GLN A 880 48.02 -84.17 57.54
N SER A 881 49.24 -84.04 57.03
CA SER A 881 49.56 -83.88 55.61
C SER A 881 49.16 -85.14 54.84
N TYR A 882 48.23 -85.02 53.89
CA TYR A 882 48.01 -86.06 52.89
C TYR A 882 48.65 -85.63 51.58
N SER A 883 49.77 -86.29 51.28
CA SER A 883 50.39 -86.28 49.96
C SER A 883 49.92 -87.50 49.16
N ARG A 884 49.70 -87.26 47.84
CA ARG A 884 49.59 -88.21 46.69
C ARG A 884 48.24 -88.93 46.44
N PRO A 885 47.98 -89.48 45.22
CA PRO A 885 48.72 -89.42 43.94
C PRO A 885 47.86 -89.01 42.70
N ALA A 886 48.53 -88.74 41.58
CA ALA A 886 47.94 -88.56 40.26
C ALA A 886 47.11 -89.79 39.83
N GLY A 887 45.92 -89.54 39.25
CA GLY A 887 45.08 -90.56 38.62
C GLY A 887 43.99 -91.14 39.50
N VAL A 888 43.02 -90.31 39.91
CA VAL A 888 41.72 -90.76 40.43
C VAL A 888 40.64 -90.14 39.54
N LYS A 889 39.81 -90.98 38.93
CA LYS A 889 38.60 -90.55 38.23
C LYS A 889 37.82 -89.65 39.19
N LYS A 890 37.48 -88.42 38.79
CA LYS A 890 36.47 -87.60 39.47
C LYS A 890 35.28 -88.53 39.74
N GLU A 891 35.07 -88.88 41.00
CA GLU A 891 33.88 -89.61 41.41
C GLU A 891 32.70 -88.77 40.92
N ARG A 892 31.83 -89.37 40.09
CA ARG A 892 30.62 -88.70 39.63
C ARG A 892 29.92 -88.20 40.89
N ARG A 893 29.72 -86.88 40.99
CA ARG A 893 28.84 -86.28 42.01
C ARG A 893 27.54 -87.06 41.94
N SER A 894 27.29 -87.87 42.97
CA SER A 894 26.15 -88.77 43.05
C SER A 894 24.90 -87.92 42.97
N THR A 895 24.11 -88.10 41.92
CA THR A 895 22.81 -87.42 41.72
C THR A 895 21.68 -88.06 42.52
N ASP A 896 22.00 -89.02 43.41
CA ASP A 896 21.02 -89.73 44.24
C ASP A 896 21.10 -89.27 45.70
N SER A 897 20.55 -88.09 45.97
CA SER A 897 20.10 -87.67 47.30
C SER A 897 18.85 -86.81 47.10
N THR A 898 17.68 -87.38 47.40
CA THR A 898 16.36 -86.79 47.12
C THR A 898 16.00 -85.60 48.03
N ARG A 899 16.93 -85.12 48.87
CA ARG A 899 16.68 -84.05 49.87
C ARG A 899 17.42 -82.74 49.62
N GLN A 900 18.33 -82.66 48.63
CA GLN A 900 19.10 -81.44 48.35
C GLN A 900 18.40 -80.56 47.30
N ARG A 901 18.23 -79.27 47.62
CA ARG A 901 17.71 -78.23 46.72
C ARG A 901 18.86 -77.54 46.02
N GLN A 902 18.87 -77.63 44.69
CA GLN A 902 19.96 -77.11 43.87
C GLN A 902 19.59 -75.72 43.32
N ILE A 903 20.38 -74.71 43.65
CA ILE A 903 20.13 -73.29 43.31
C ILE A 903 21.35 -72.69 42.62
N SER A 904 21.14 -71.65 41.81
CA SER A 904 22.17 -71.11 40.92
C SER A 904 22.03 -69.60 40.76
N SER A 905 23.14 -68.88 40.61
CA SER A 905 23.15 -67.45 40.31
C SER A 905 22.98 -67.23 38.82
N GLY A 906 22.60 -66.01 38.42
CA GLY A 906 22.84 -65.55 37.05
C GLY A 906 24.33 -65.33 36.76
N ALA A 907 24.63 -64.93 35.52
CA ALA A 907 26.00 -64.76 35.02
C ALA A 907 26.73 -63.60 35.72
N ILE A 908 27.91 -63.86 36.29
CA ILE A 908 28.76 -62.82 36.90
C ILE A 908 29.99 -62.64 36.03
N ILE A 909 30.17 -61.46 35.45
CA ILE A 909 31.21 -61.15 34.46
C ILE A 909 32.40 -60.46 35.13
N LEU A 910 33.61 -60.92 34.84
CA LEU A 910 34.87 -60.29 35.21
C LEU A 910 35.11 -59.07 34.31
N SER A 911 35.33 -57.90 34.91
CA SER A 911 35.75 -56.70 34.17
C SER A 911 37.27 -56.63 34.02
N ASN A 912 37.77 -56.35 32.81
CA ASN A 912 39.20 -56.26 32.47
C ASN A 912 39.79 -54.84 32.56
N LEU A 913 39.25 -53.98 33.44
CA LEU A 913 39.78 -52.64 33.72
C LEU A 913 40.65 -52.62 34.98
#